data_AF-A0A2V7YWV9-F1
#
_entry.id   AF-A0A2V7YWV9-F1
#
_cell.length_a   1.000
_cell.length_b   1.000
_cell.length_c   1.000
_cell.angle_alpha   90.00
_cell.angle_beta   90.00
_cell.angle_gamma   90.00
#
_symmetry.space_group_name_H-M   'P 1'
#
loop_
_entity.id
_entity.type
_entity.pdbx_description
1 polymer ?
#
loop_
_entity_poly.entity_id
_entity_poly.type
_entity_poly.pdbx_seq_one_letter_code
_entity_poly.pdbx_strand_id
1 'polypeptide(L)'
;DAGIPVVIATSQAIRDSVATELSARFYQALAAGVPLGSAFADATSAVQAALTGDLPKGTYADSHPHPPGVGQESWPWDLKTAPGAEEDFRRWSLPGVAQDLLFGLPSLPAMDLPRSPFKHLAPFAREDAPVFFGRGREIRKLYEEVTRPDGDPVVLLFGPTGAGKSSLLRAGLLPRLEATHEVHYLPRDRALGLAGTLARALGDEDAGAAWRRREETAGKPLTVILDQAEEAWTRPLAPGGEVEGFAAVLRTLFAVRETRPKGRLVLGFRKEWLAEVLQLLDAEKLPRAFQALIEVNHLDRDAIEEAVRGPASSERLRGQYGLEVDPELPALIAGDLIEQRAATIAPILQILLTQMWTAAKAGQPASPRFTLDLYESLKRRGLLLDDFLDQKLRELRGRPETVDSGLVLDLLFFHTTPLGTAETRSAAEVAERYRHIPEIPKLVKQCQDLYLLAEGGQEGEAKESHDSTTRLAHDTLAPLVRRRFESSDLPGQRAQRILQQRAEEWTGGRTGETLGEHDLARVEEGKDGMRARTPDEERLVAASQRRVAESRIQVERRRRQRRLLQLAAVVAVALILGAASLSLWQWQQARAAEERARDRAYAALGNNLEEDHQTEAALVALEVRQPDSTPTAESLLHKALSDSVQITTLTGHTAAVQAASFSPDGTRVVTASYDQTARIWNAATGQPIATLRHTAAVQAASFSPDGTRVVTASDDKTARVWNATTGQPIAILTGHTGPVWAASFSPDGGQVVTASLDQTVRIWNAATGQLIATFTGQTGPVFAASFSPDGTRVMAVPVDQPPRIWATGRPIALTGHTGAVFAASFSPDGTRVVTASLDKTARIWNAATGQPIATLTGHTDGVEAASFSPDGTRVVTTSRDKTARIWNAATGQPIATLIGHTDGVEAASFSPDGTRVVTASEDRTSRIWNAATGQTIAILTGHTAEVSAASFSPDGTRVVTASLDNTARIWSAAPEYVQGLIRARTALCLPVPFRRNTLGEDQREAERHEKACQACMPKFFALLKGVPRGDAQAYITAWRAYRGCFDDAW
;
A
#
# COMPACT_ATOMS: atom_id res chain seq x y z
N ASP A 1 6.05 -15.83 44.27
CA ASP A 1 7.48 -15.61 43.95
C ASP A 1 8.31 -15.01 45.08
N ALA A 2 7.81 -14.07 45.89
CA ALA A 2 8.53 -13.71 47.13
C ALA A 2 8.36 -14.76 48.26
N GLY A 3 7.30 -15.57 48.22
CA GLY A 3 7.09 -16.64 49.21
C GLY A 3 6.82 -16.14 50.63
N ILE A 4 6.50 -14.85 50.82
CA ILE A 4 6.29 -14.26 52.14
C ILE A 4 4.78 -14.23 52.45
N PRO A 5 4.26 -15.15 53.30
CA PRO A 5 2.91 -15.01 53.84
C PRO A 5 2.93 -13.89 54.88
N VAL A 6 2.62 -12.67 54.45
CA VAL A 6 2.39 -11.56 55.39
C VAL A 6 0.91 -11.54 55.74
N VAL A 7 0.61 -11.77 57.02
CA VAL A 7 -0.75 -11.61 57.56
C VAL A 7 -0.71 -10.40 58.49
N ILE A 8 -1.44 -9.35 58.12
CA ILE A 8 -1.79 -8.30 59.08
C ILE A 8 -2.87 -8.91 59.97
N ALA A 9 -2.45 -9.42 61.13
CA ALA A 9 -3.36 -9.97 62.12
C ALA A 9 -3.65 -8.89 63.15
N THR A 10 -4.94 -8.70 63.47
CA THR A 10 -5.31 -7.91 64.63
C THR A 10 -5.42 -8.85 65.82
N SER A 11 -4.83 -8.47 66.95
CA SER A 11 -4.91 -9.27 68.18
C SER A 11 -6.33 -9.28 68.76
N GLN A 12 -7.19 -8.34 68.34
CA GLN A 12 -8.60 -8.23 68.73
C GLN A 12 -9.45 -7.60 67.60
N ALA A 13 -10.78 -7.56 67.76
CA ALA A 13 -11.70 -6.96 66.80
C ALA A 13 -11.57 -5.42 66.78
N ILE A 14 -11.27 -4.85 65.61
CA ILE A 14 -11.16 -3.41 65.39
C ILE A 14 -12.38 -2.84 64.69
N ARG A 15 -12.64 -1.54 64.83
CA ARG A 15 -13.72 -0.87 64.07
C ARG A 15 -13.40 -0.86 62.58
N ASP A 16 -14.40 -1.13 61.75
CA ASP A 16 -14.27 -1.19 60.29
C ASP A 16 -13.72 0.10 59.68
N SER A 17 -14.09 1.26 60.21
CA SER A 17 -13.58 2.55 59.73
C SER A 17 -12.07 2.71 59.96
N VAL A 18 -11.57 2.23 61.10
CA VAL A 18 -10.15 2.27 61.45
C VAL A 18 -9.37 1.23 60.63
N ALA A 19 -9.94 0.04 60.44
CA ALA A 19 -9.39 -1.00 59.57
C ALA A 19 -9.26 -0.50 58.12
N THR A 20 -10.31 0.12 57.60
CA THR A 20 -10.37 0.63 56.23
C THR A 20 -9.34 1.73 56.02
N GLU A 21 -9.21 2.68 56.96
CA GLU A 21 -8.24 3.77 56.87
C GLU A 21 -6.79 3.26 56.94
N LEU A 22 -6.51 2.31 57.84
CA LEU A 22 -5.20 1.68 57.95
C LEU A 22 -4.83 0.95 56.65
N SER A 23 -5.74 0.14 56.11
CA SER A 23 -5.54 -0.58 54.85
C SER A 23 -5.33 0.39 53.69
N ALA A 24 -6.16 1.44 53.56
CA ALA A 24 -6.06 2.42 52.49
C ALA A 24 -4.68 3.08 52.48
N ARG A 25 -4.19 3.56 53.63
CA ARG A 25 -2.88 4.21 53.75
C ARG A 25 -1.73 3.25 53.52
N PHE A 26 -1.82 2.03 54.06
CA PHE A 26 -0.80 1.01 53.87
C PHE A 26 -0.61 0.66 52.39
N TYR A 27 -1.71 0.40 51.67
CA TYR A 27 -1.64 0.07 50.24
C TYR A 27 -1.25 1.28 49.38
N GLN A 28 -1.62 2.50 49.75
CA GLN A 28 -1.15 3.72 49.10
C GLN A 28 0.37 3.92 49.25
N ALA A 29 0.91 3.72 50.45
CA ALA A 29 2.35 3.84 50.72
C ALA A 29 3.14 2.76 49.97
N LEU A 30 2.64 1.52 49.96
CA LEU A 30 3.18 0.45 49.13
C LEU A 30 3.21 0.86 47.66
N ALA A 31 2.08 1.35 47.12
CA ALA A 31 1.98 1.82 45.74
C ALA A 31 2.94 2.98 45.42
N ALA A 32 3.28 3.79 46.41
CA ALA A 32 4.25 4.89 46.29
C ALA A 32 5.72 4.47 46.41
N GLY A 33 6.02 3.18 46.67
CA GLY A 33 7.40 2.72 46.78
C GLY A 33 8.02 2.65 48.14
N VAL A 34 7.20 2.83 49.15
CA VAL A 34 7.64 2.66 50.52
C VAL A 34 7.81 1.15 50.79
N PRO A 35 8.97 0.71 51.32
CA PRO A 35 9.15 -0.68 51.71
C PRO A 35 8.10 -1.13 52.72
N LEU A 36 7.72 -2.42 52.68
CA LEU A 36 6.57 -2.98 53.40
C LEU A 36 6.57 -2.62 54.89
N GLY A 37 7.73 -2.69 55.54
CA GLY A 37 7.85 -2.31 56.94
C GLY A 37 7.67 -0.83 57.23
N SER A 38 8.21 0.04 56.38
CA SER A 38 8.01 1.49 56.50
C SER A 38 6.57 1.87 56.17
N ALA A 39 5.95 1.25 55.15
CA ALA A 39 4.56 1.50 54.78
C ALA A 39 3.61 1.13 55.92
N PHE A 40 3.87 0.02 56.62
CA PHE A 40 3.09 -0.38 57.80
C PHE A 40 3.29 0.57 58.99
N ALA A 41 4.54 0.97 59.28
CA ALA A 41 4.86 1.91 60.35
C ALA A 41 4.25 3.31 60.10
N ASP A 42 4.29 3.80 58.87
CA ASP A 42 3.74 5.10 58.49
C ASP A 42 2.21 5.09 58.53
N ALA A 43 1.57 4.03 58.00
CA ALA A 43 0.12 3.88 58.02
C ALA A 43 -0.42 3.79 59.46
N THR A 44 0.24 3.02 60.32
CA THR A 44 -0.12 2.91 61.74
C THR A 44 0.06 4.25 62.45
N SER A 45 1.21 4.91 62.31
CA SER A 45 1.47 6.22 62.92
C SER A 45 0.48 7.30 62.47
N ALA A 46 0.09 7.31 61.19
CA ALA A 46 -0.88 8.27 60.67
C ALA A 46 -2.30 8.04 61.23
N VAL A 47 -2.73 6.79 61.36
CA VAL A 47 -4.02 6.44 62.00
C VAL A 47 -4.00 6.81 63.48
N GLN A 48 -2.88 6.59 64.18
CA GLN A 48 -2.69 6.99 65.58
C GLN A 48 -2.79 8.51 65.76
N ALA A 49 -2.20 9.29 64.84
CA ALA A 49 -2.23 10.75 64.89
C ALA A 49 -3.61 11.35 64.55
N ALA A 50 -4.40 10.67 63.71
CA ALA A 50 -5.74 11.10 63.33
C ALA A 50 -6.79 10.92 64.46
N LEU A 51 -6.48 10.07 65.45
CA LEU A 51 -7.33 9.82 66.61
C LEU A 51 -6.93 10.78 67.76
N THR A 52 -7.53 11.98 67.81
CA THR A 52 -7.28 12.94 68.90
C THR A 52 -8.16 12.67 70.13
N GLY A 53 -7.55 12.23 71.24
CA GLY A 53 -8.14 12.18 72.59
C GLY A 53 -8.42 10.77 73.14
N ASP A 54 -7.80 10.44 74.28
CA ASP A 54 -7.83 9.18 75.06
C ASP A 54 -7.66 7.86 74.28
N LEU A 55 -6.42 7.37 74.25
CA LEU A 55 -6.02 6.00 73.87
C LEU A 55 -6.75 4.93 74.74
N PRO A 56 -7.03 3.69 74.31
CA PRO A 56 -7.18 3.06 73.00
C PRO A 56 -8.62 2.48 72.87
N LYS A 57 -9.68 3.23 73.20
CA LYS A 57 -11.07 2.71 73.14
C LYS A 57 -11.72 2.87 71.78
N GLY A 58 -11.40 3.93 71.04
CA GLY A 58 -12.00 4.23 69.74
C GLY A 58 -11.56 3.32 68.59
N THR A 59 -10.54 2.48 68.80
CA THR A 59 -9.97 1.57 67.79
C THR A 59 -10.62 0.19 67.78
N TYR A 60 -11.18 -0.27 68.89
CA TYR A 60 -11.78 -1.59 69.02
C TYR A 60 -13.28 -1.53 68.76
N ALA A 61 -13.84 -2.60 68.20
CA ALA A 61 -15.29 -2.70 68.01
C ALA A 61 -15.99 -2.75 69.38
N ASP A 62 -17.08 -1.99 69.55
CA ASP A 62 -17.81 -1.88 70.83
C ASP A 62 -18.46 -3.22 71.28
N SER A 63 -18.47 -4.23 70.39
CA SER A 63 -19.15 -5.52 70.54
C SER A 63 -18.31 -6.64 71.17
N HIS A 64 -17.04 -6.41 71.53
CA HIS A 64 -16.17 -7.44 72.12
C HIS A 64 -15.56 -7.00 73.47
N PRO A 65 -15.69 -7.79 74.56
CA PRO A 65 -15.12 -7.44 75.86
C PRO A 65 -13.59 -7.50 75.83
N HIS A 66 -12.92 -6.46 76.34
CA HIS A 66 -11.47 -6.43 76.52
C HIS A 66 -11.02 -7.60 77.42
N PRO A 67 -10.05 -8.43 77.01
CA PRO A 67 -9.49 -9.45 77.89
C PRO A 67 -8.66 -8.81 79.02
N PRO A 68 -8.75 -9.31 80.26
CA PRO A 68 -8.03 -8.74 81.39
C PRO A 68 -6.52 -9.02 81.26
N GLY A 69 -5.70 -7.96 81.26
CA GLY A 69 -4.23 -8.05 81.26
C GLY A 69 -3.53 -7.36 80.08
N VAL A 70 -4.28 -6.82 79.12
CA VAL A 70 -3.71 -5.97 78.05
C VAL A 70 -3.63 -4.54 78.58
N GLY A 71 -2.41 -4.01 78.75
CA GLY A 71 -2.20 -2.65 79.25
C GLY A 71 -2.90 -1.61 78.36
N GLN A 72 -3.39 -0.52 78.97
CA GLN A 72 -4.13 0.58 78.32
C GLN A 72 -3.37 1.33 77.20
N GLU A 73 -2.19 0.87 76.80
CA GLU A 73 -1.29 1.52 75.84
C GLU A 73 -0.96 0.65 74.61
N SER A 74 -1.45 -0.60 74.51
CA SER A 74 -1.14 -1.46 73.36
C SER A 74 -2.15 -1.30 72.22
N TRP A 75 -1.65 -1.13 71.00
CA TRP A 75 -2.47 -1.02 69.79
C TRP A 75 -2.92 -2.40 69.25
N PRO A 76 -4.05 -2.50 68.53
CA PRO A 76 -4.62 -3.78 68.10
C PRO A 76 -3.83 -4.53 67.03
N TRP A 77 -2.92 -3.86 66.35
CA TRP A 77 -2.20 -4.40 65.21
C TRP A 77 -0.79 -4.81 65.61
N ASP A 78 -0.43 -6.04 65.25
CA ASP A 78 0.92 -6.56 65.40
C ASP A 78 1.30 -7.25 64.09
N LEU A 79 2.50 -6.99 63.60
CA LEU A 79 2.95 -7.51 62.32
C LEU A 79 3.88 -8.69 62.56
N LYS A 80 3.43 -9.88 62.13
CA LYS A 80 4.21 -11.11 62.26
C LYS A 80 4.86 -11.48 60.94
N THR A 81 6.18 -11.67 60.97
CA THR A 81 6.96 -12.22 59.85
C THR A 81 7.36 -13.66 60.14
N ALA A 82 7.51 -14.46 59.09
CA ALA A 82 8.10 -15.79 59.23
C ALA A 82 9.59 -15.67 59.64
N PRO A 83 10.14 -16.61 60.45
CA PRO A 83 11.56 -16.60 60.82
C PRO A 83 12.45 -16.59 59.57
N GLY A 84 13.39 -15.64 59.48
CA GLY A 84 14.32 -15.50 58.35
C GLY A 84 13.85 -14.58 57.21
N ALA A 85 12.64 -14.01 57.29
CA ALA A 85 12.12 -13.05 56.31
C ALA A 85 12.36 -11.56 56.70
N GLU A 86 13.15 -11.29 57.74
CA GLU A 86 13.31 -9.92 58.28
C GLU A 86 14.03 -8.95 57.34
N GLU A 87 14.99 -9.42 56.52
CA GLU A 87 15.67 -8.57 55.53
C GLU A 87 14.79 -8.27 54.32
N ASP A 88 14.08 -9.27 53.80
CA ASP A 88 13.18 -9.10 52.65
C ASP A 88 12.02 -8.15 52.99
N PHE A 89 11.51 -8.24 54.21
CA PHE A 89 10.51 -7.31 54.74
C PHE A 89 10.94 -5.84 54.73
N ARG A 90 12.23 -5.56 54.95
CA ARG A 90 12.78 -4.19 54.93
C ARG A 90 13.07 -3.67 53.53
N ARG A 91 13.20 -4.56 52.54
CA ARG A 91 13.60 -4.20 51.16
C ARG A 91 12.45 -4.27 50.16
N TRP A 92 11.43 -5.06 50.44
CA TRP A 92 10.32 -5.27 49.51
C TRP A 92 9.41 -4.06 49.43
N SER A 93 9.15 -3.55 48.22
CA SER A 93 8.21 -2.45 47.94
C SER A 93 7.41 -2.76 46.67
N LEU A 94 6.26 -2.11 46.48
CA LEU A 94 5.38 -2.38 45.34
C LEU A 94 5.92 -1.89 43.98
N PRO A 95 6.61 -0.76 43.79
CA PRO A 95 6.87 -0.18 42.46
C PRO A 95 7.72 -1.04 41.54
N GLY A 96 8.73 -1.73 42.08
CA GLY A 96 9.54 -2.66 41.27
C GLY A 96 8.74 -3.84 40.73
N VAL A 97 7.64 -4.17 41.42
CA VAL A 97 6.74 -5.28 41.13
C VAL A 97 5.47 -4.81 40.40
N ALA A 98 5.04 -3.56 40.61
CA ALA A 98 3.94 -2.91 39.91
C ALA A 98 4.29 -2.57 38.46
N GLN A 99 5.59 -2.45 38.15
CA GLN A 99 6.09 -2.37 36.77
C GLN A 99 6.15 -3.74 36.08
N ASP A 100 6.11 -4.85 36.83
CA ASP A 100 5.97 -6.18 36.25
C ASP A 100 4.52 -6.42 35.83
N LEU A 101 4.28 -6.32 34.53
CA LEU A 101 2.97 -6.50 33.91
C LEU A 101 2.40 -7.89 34.14
N LEU A 102 3.19 -8.88 34.54
CA LEU A 102 2.73 -10.25 34.83
C LEU A 102 2.52 -10.49 36.32
N PHE A 103 2.79 -9.50 37.16
CA PHE A 103 2.62 -9.61 38.61
C PHE A 103 1.18 -9.93 39.03
N GLY A 104 1.01 -10.94 39.88
CA GLY A 104 -0.30 -11.37 40.37
C GLY A 104 -1.03 -12.36 39.46
N LEU A 105 -0.49 -12.67 38.28
CA LEU A 105 -0.92 -13.82 37.50
C LEU A 105 -0.33 -15.12 38.08
N PRO A 106 -0.94 -16.29 37.81
CA PRO A 106 -0.36 -17.57 38.21
C PRO A 106 1.06 -17.74 37.66
N SER A 107 1.95 -18.27 38.51
CA SER A 107 3.31 -18.62 38.10
C SER A 107 3.28 -19.69 37.02
N LEU A 108 4.23 -19.63 36.09
CA LEU A 108 4.42 -20.67 35.10
C LEU A 108 4.72 -22.03 35.78
N PRO A 109 4.26 -23.16 35.21
CA PRO A 109 4.65 -24.48 35.69
C PRO A 109 6.18 -24.64 35.62
N ALA A 110 6.72 -25.56 36.43
CA ALA A 110 8.13 -25.90 36.38
C ALA A 110 8.46 -26.48 34.99
N MET A 111 9.15 -25.67 34.17
CA MET A 111 9.53 -26.00 32.79
C MET A 111 11.03 -25.80 32.61
N ASP A 112 11.67 -26.62 31.78
CA ASP A 112 13.07 -26.44 31.41
C ASP A 112 13.26 -25.20 30.51
N LEU A 113 14.45 -24.59 30.58
CA LEU A 113 14.77 -23.45 29.72
C LEU A 113 15.23 -23.93 28.34
N PRO A 114 14.76 -23.31 27.24
CA PRO A 114 15.20 -23.66 25.90
C PRO A 114 16.69 -23.36 25.71
N ARG A 115 17.33 -24.03 24.75
CA ARG A 115 18.77 -23.84 24.45
C ARG A 115 19.13 -22.41 24.05
N SER A 116 18.20 -21.73 23.38
CA SER A 116 18.31 -20.33 22.97
C SER A 116 17.07 -19.58 23.45
N PRO A 117 17.22 -18.36 24.00
CA PRO A 117 16.08 -17.52 24.37
C PRO A 117 15.37 -16.89 23.16
N PHE A 118 16.02 -16.87 21.99
CA PHE A 118 15.47 -16.31 20.75
C PHE A 118 15.14 -17.40 19.74
N LYS A 119 13.99 -17.26 19.06
CA LYS A 119 13.39 -18.30 18.20
C LYS A 119 13.45 -17.98 16.71
N HIS A 120 14.18 -16.92 16.32
CA HIS A 120 14.25 -16.47 14.94
C HIS A 120 12.86 -16.19 14.34
N LEU A 121 12.42 -16.95 13.35
CA LEU A 121 11.08 -16.85 12.75
C LEU A 121 10.10 -17.91 13.28
N ALA A 122 10.56 -18.84 14.12
CA ALA A 122 9.69 -19.87 14.68
C ALA A 122 8.74 -19.25 15.73
N PRO A 123 7.46 -19.70 15.78
CA PRO A 123 6.54 -19.25 16.80
C PRO A 123 6.98 -19.76 18.18
N PHE A 124 6.77 -18.94 19.22
CA PHE A 124 6.90 -19.40 20.61
C PHE A 124 5.78 -20.39 20.93
N ALA A 125 6.15 -21.53 21.51
CA ALA A 125 5.27 -22.60 21.96
C ALA A 125 5.14 -22.57 23.51
N ARG A 126 4.40 -23.56 24.06
CA ARG A 126 4.16 -23.66 25.50
C ARG A 126 5.46 -23.76 26.29
N GLU A 127 6.42 -24.55 25.79
CA GLU A 127 7.71 -24.78 26.45
C GLU A 127 8.60 -23.51 26.45
N ASP A 128 8.35 -22.58 25.53
CA ASP A 128 9.11 -21.33 25.42
C ASP A 128 8.56 -20.21 26.32
N ALA A 129 7.50 -20.46 27.09
CA ALA A 129 6.88 -19.48 27.96
C ALA A 129 7.84 -18.76 28.94
N PRO A 130 8.89 -19.40 29.50
CA PRO A 130 9.86 -18.71 30.35
C PRO A 130 10.72 -17.66 29.63
N VAL A 131 10.77 -17.69 28.29
CA VAL A 131 11.56 -16.77 27.46
C VAL A 131 10.69 -15.91 26.54
N PHE A 132 9.36 -15.94 26.72
CA PHE A 132 8.42 -15.14 25.95
C PHE A 132 8.17 -13.77 26.61
N PHE A 133 8.81 -12.74 26.05
CA PHE A 133 8.82 -11.37 26.57
C PHE A 133 8.23 -10.37 25.57
N GLY A 134 7.83 -9.20 26.07
CA GLY A 134 7.32 -8.08 25.26
C GLY A 134 5.81 -8.12 25.01
N ARG A 135 5.08 -8.96 25.76
CA ARG A 135 3.62 -9.09 25.65
C ARG A 135 2.91 -9.13 27.00
N GLY A 136 3.55 -8.61 28.05
CA GLY A 136 3.01 -8.66 29.42
C GLY A 136 1.61 -8.04 29.53
N ARG A 137 1.36 -6.90 28.85
CA ARG A 137 0.06 -6.20 28.85
C ARG A 137 -1.04 -7.07 28.26
N GLU A 138 -0.79 -7.66 27.09
CA GLU A 138 -1.77 -8.48 26.38
C GLU A 138 -2.01 -9.81 27.10
N ILE A 139 -0.96 -10.42 27.67
CA ILE A 139 -1.10 -11.64 28.49
C ILE A 139 -2.03 -11.38 29.67
N ARG A 140 -1.81 -10.29 30.41
CA ARG A 140 -2.66 -9.91 31.54
C ARG A 140 -4.10 -9.68 31.11
N LYS A 141 -4.32 -8.82 30.12
CA LYS A 141 -5.67 -8.49 29.65
C LYS A 141 -6.43 -9.75 29.21
N LEU A 142 -5.74 -10.65 28.48
CA LEU A 142 -6.33 -11.90 28.02
C LEU A 142 -6.62 -12.87 29.16
N TYR A 143 -5.72 -12.98 30.14
CA TYR A 143 -5.96 -13.80 31.33
C TYR A 143 -7.14 -13.28 32.15
N GLU A 144 -7.20 -11.98 32.42
CA GLU A 144 -8.29 -11.33 33.16
C GLU A 144 -9.62 -11.53 32.44
N GLU A 145 -9.66 -11.35 31.11
CA GLU A 145 -10.87 -11.57 30.34
C GLU A 145 -11.32 -13.02 30.37
N VAL A 146 -10.41 -13.99 30.25
CA VAL A 146 -10.77 -15.43 30.26
C VAL A 146 -11.25 -15.87 31.65
N THR A 147 -10.67 -15.35 32.72
CA THR A 147 -10.95 -15.79 34.11
C THR A 147 -12.05 -15.00 34.82
N ARG A 148 -12.57 -13.92 34.21
CA ARG A 148 -13.63 -13.09 34.80
C ARG A 148 -14.89 -13.92 35.13
N PRO A 149 -15.46 -13.87 36.36
CA PRO A 149 -16.61 -14.73 36.72
C PRO A 149 -17.89 -14.49 35.89
N ASP A 150 -18.16 -13.23 35.53
CA ASP A 150 -19.35 -12.81 34.77
C ASP A 150 -19.03 -12.33 33.34
N GLY A 151 -17.89 -12.74 32.77
CA GLY A 151 -17.48 -12.24 31.46
C GLY A 151 -18.02 -13.03 30.27
N ASP A 152 -17.69 -12.55 29.08
CA ASP A 152 -18.24 -13.04 27.82
C ASP A 152 -17.80 -14.49 27.52
N PRO A 153 -18.72 -15.40 27.14
CA PRO A 153 -18.39 -16.82 26.94
C PRO A 153 -17.44 -17.05 25.76
N VAL A 154 -17.38 -16.09 24.83
CA VAL A 154 -16.50 -16.09 23.67
C VAL A 154 -15.59 -14.85 23.75
N VAL A 155 -14.28 -15.08 23.76
CA VAL A 155 -13.25 -14.02 23.75
C VAL A 155 -12.64 -13.96 22.36
N LEU A 156 -12.63 -12.79 21.74
CA LEU A 156 -12.09 -12.60 20.39
C LEU A 156 -10.70 -11.98 20.45
N LEU A 157 -9.70 -12.73 19.97
CA LEU A 157 -8.32 -12.28 19.85
C LEU A 157 -7.97 -12.08 18.39
N PHE A 158 -7.69 -10.84 17.99
CA PHE A 158 -7.43 -10.50 16.59
C PHE A 158 -6.29 -9.50 16.44
N GLY A 159 -5.73 -9.38 15.25
CA GLY A 159 -4.59 -8.51 14.99
C GLY A 159 -3.94 -8.79 13.63
N PRO A 160 -3.07 -7.90 13.14
CA PRO A 160 -2.39 -8.06 11.86
C PRO A 160 -1.49 -9.32 11.83
N THR A 161 -1.14 -9.76 10.63
CA THR A 161 -0.20 -10.87 10.41
C THR A 161 1.17 -10.53 11.01
N GLY A 162 1.79 -11.49 11.69
CA GLY A 162 3.08 -11.28 12.35
C GLY A 162 3.05 -10.42 13.62
N ALA A 163 1.87 -10.10 14.16
CA ALA A 163 1.76 -9.51 15.50
C ALA A 163 2.11 -10.49 16.64
N GLY A 164 2.23 -11.79 16.37
CA GLY A 164 2.55 -12.80 17.39
C GLY A 164 1.33 -13.35 18.15
N LYS A 165 0.14 -13.35 17.54
CA LYS A 165 -1.12 -13.86 18.13
C LYS A 165 -1.00 -15.31 18.63
N SER A 166 -0.56 -16.22 17.77
CA SER A 166 -0.39 -17.64 18.14
C SER A 166 0.64 -17.82 19.25
N SER A 167 1.74 -17.06 19.23
CA SER A 167 2.73 -17.07 20.32
C SER A 167 2.17 -16.53 21.63
N LEU A 168 1.34 -15.48 21.59
CA LEU A 168 0.64 -14.96 22.76
C LEU A 168 -0.32 -16.01 23.36
N LEU A 169 -1.06 -16.74 22.52
CA LEU A 169 -1.95 -17.81 22.99
C LEU A 169 -1.17 -18.99 23.58
N ARG A 170 -0.13 -19.48 22.89
CA ARG A 170 0.61 -20.70 23.24
C ARG A 170 1.61 -20.50 24.38
N ALA A 171 2.42 -19.45 24.32
CA ALA A 171 3.49 -19.18 25.29
C ALA A 171 3.05 -18.20 26.39
N GLY A 172 2.10 -17.32 26.08
CA GLY A 172 1.59 -16.32 27.01
C GLY A 172 0.46 -16.84 27.90
N LEU A 173 -0.68 -17.18 27.29
CA LEU A 173 -1.92 -17.51 27.98
C LEU A 173 -1.96 -18.96 28.50
N LEU A 174 -1.79 -19.93 27.60
CA LEU A 174 -2.00 -21.35 27.88
C LEU A 174 -1.31 -21.86 29.15
N PRO A 175 0.01 -21.70 29.35
CA PRO A 175 0.70 -22.24 30.52
C PRO A 175 0.29 -21.56 31.83
N ARG A 176 -0.28 -20.35 31.79
CA ARG A 176 -0.79 -19.64 32.97
C ARG A 176 -2.19 -20.09 33.36
N LEU A 177 -2.99 -20.55 32.39
CA LEU A 177 -4.34 -21.07 32.65
C LEU A 177 -4.32 -22.49 33.22
N GLU A 178 -3.38 -23.35 32.85
CA GLU A 178 -3.33 -24.78 33.26
C GLU A 178 -3.42 -25.03 34.77
N ALA A 179 -2.93 -24.10 35.59
CA ALA A 179 -3.06 -24.19 37.05
C ALA A 179 -4.53 -24.18 37.49
N THR A 180 -5.38 -23.40 36.80
CA THR A 180 -6.74 -23.03 37.23
C THR A 180 -7.83 -23.57 36.30
N HIS A 181 -7.51 -23.90 35.05
CA HIS A 181 -8.43 -24.31 34.00
C HIS A 181 -7.94 -25.60 33.32
N GLU A 182 -8.86 -26.38 32.78
CA GLU A 182 -8.52 -27.35 31.72
C GLU A 182 -8.43 -26.57 30.41
N VAL A 183 -7.33 -26.69 29.66
CA VAL A 183 -7.10 -25.87 28.46
C VAL A 183 -6.83 -26.75 27.25
N HIS A 184 -7.56 -26.53 26.16
CA HIS A 184 -7.33 -27.18 24.87
C HIS A 184 -6.96 -26.14 23.83
N TYR A 185 -5.75 -26.20 23.30
CA TYR A 185 -5.31 -25.34 22.20
C TYR A 185 -5.34 -26.12 20.89
N LEU A 186 -6.09 -25.61 19.92
CA LEU A 186 -6.32 -26.28 18.65
C LEU A 186 -6.29 -25.25 17.51
N PRO A 187 -5.37 -25.33 16.55
CA PRO A 187 -5.54 -24.62 15.29
C PRO A 187 -6.72 -25.23 14.50
N ARG A 188 -7.38 -24.45 13.65
CA ARG A 188 -8.44 -24.96 12.77
C ARG A 188 -7.94 -26.17 11.96
N ASP A 189 -8.64 -27.29 12.09
CA ASP A 189 -8.41 -28.48 11.28
C ASP A 189 -8.98 -28.30 9.87
N ARG A 190 -8.19 -28.61 8.85
CA ARG A 190 -8.59 -28.40 7.45
C ARG A 190 -9.55 -29.45 6.91
N ALA A 191 -9.60 -30.64 7.51
CA ALA A 191 -10.51 -31.69 7.11
C ALA A 191 -11.86 -31.58 7.86
N LEU A 192 -11.80 -31.16 9.12
CA LEU A 192 -12.98 -31.08 10.00
C LEU A 192 -13.61 -29.68 10.08
N GLY A 193 -12.86 -28.64 9.71
CA GLY A 193 -13.29 -27.25 9.83
C GLY A 193 -13.44 -26.79 11.28
N LEU A 194 -13.93 -25.57 11.51
CA LEU A 194 -14.09 -25.01 12.86
C LEU A 194 -14.99 -25.85 13.78
N ALA A 195 -16.18 -26.23 13.29
CA ALA A 195 -17.14 -27.01 14.06
C ALA A 195 -16.61 -28.40 14.41
N GLY A 196 -16.01 -29.11 13.44
CA GLY A 196 -15.45 -30.42 13.68
C GLY A 196 -14.18 -30.38 14.55
N THR A 197 -13.37 -29.32 14.45
CA THR A 197 -12.24 -29.10 15.36
C THR A 197 -12.71 -28.97 16.81
N LEU A 198 -13.79 -28.20 17.03
CA LEU A 198 -14.39 -28.04 18.35
C LEU A 198 -15.03 -29.34 18.84
N ALA A 199 -15.73 -30.07 17.98
CA ALA A 199 -16.32 -31.36 18.32
C ALA A 199 -15.26 -32.39 18.74
N ARG A 200 -14.15 -32.47 17.98
CA ARG A 200 -13.00 -33.31 18.32
C ARG A 200 -12.40 -32.93 19.68
N ALA A 201 -12.29 -31.63 19.96
CA ALA A 201 -11.83 -31.15 21.27
C ALA A 201 -12.67 -31.74 22.40
N LEU A 202 -13.98 -31.87 22.19
CA LEU A 202 -14.98 -32.28 23.19
C LEU A 202 -15.26 -33.80 23.18
N GLY A 203 -14.84 -34.53 22.13
CA GLY A 203 -14.98 -35.98 21.99
C GLY A 203 -16.13 -36.47 21.11
N ASP A 204 -16.53 -35.70 20.08
CA ASP A 204 -17.53 -36.07 19.05
C ASP A 204 -18.93 -36.48 19.57
N GLU A 205 -19.33 -35.99 20.75
CA GLU A 205 -20.69 -36.11 21.32
C GLU A 205 -21.43 -34.75 21.29
N ASP A 206 -22.64 -34.66 21.87
CA ASP A 206 -23.33 -33.37 22.08
C ASP A 206 -22.39 -32.38 22.78
N ALA A 207 -21.98 -31.34 22.06
CA ALA A 207 -20.92 -30.42 22.48
C ALA A 207 -21.20 -29.76 23.83
N GLY A 208 -22.46 -29.42 24.13
CA GLY A 208 -22.83 -28.74 25.38
C GLY A 208 -22.86 -29.68 26.58
N ALA A 209 -23.32 -30.91 26.39
CA ALA A 209 -23.26 -31.93 27.43
C ALA A 209 -21.83 -32.45 27.67
N ALA A 210 -21.04 -32.59 26.61
CA ALA A 210 -19.64 -33.01 26.69
C ALA A 210 -18.78 -31.98 27.42
N TRP A 211 -18.92 -30.69 27.11
CA TRP A 211 -18.19 -29.61 27.77
C TRP A 211 -18.46 -29.60 29.28
N ARG A 212 -19.73 -29.60 29.69
CA ARG A 212 -20.11 -29.57 31.12
C ARG A 212 -19.64 -30.82 31.87
N ARG A 213 -19.78 -32.01 31.29
CA ARG A 213 -19.27 -33.26 31.91
C ARG A 213 -17.77 -33.21 32.14
N ARG A 214 -17.00 -32.61 31.23
CA ARG A 214 -15.55 -32.40 31.45
C ARG A 214 -15.28 -31.43 32.59
N GLU A 215 -15.97 -30.30 32.64
CA GLU A 215 -15.83 -29.35 33.76
C GLU A 215 -16.15 -30.00 35.11
N GLU A 216 -17.20 -30.84 35.16
CA GLU A 216 -17.57 -31.61 36.34
C GLU A 216 -16.53 -32.67 36.70
N THR A 217 -15.99 -33.38 35.71
CA THR A 217 -14.98 -34.45 35.93
C THR A 217 -13.63 -33.87 36.35
N ALA A 218 -13.20 -32.78 35.73
CA ALA A 218 -11.93 -32.12 36.02
C ALA A 218 -12.00 -31.22 37.26
N GLY A 219 -13.19 -30.82 37.69
CA GLY A 219 -13.39 -29.86 38.79
C GLY A 219 -12.86 -28.46 38.49
N LYS A 220 -12.61 -28.14 37.20
CA LYS A 220 -12.07 -26.87 36.71
C LYS A 220 -12.85 -26.40 35.49
N PRO A 221 -12.97 -25.08 35.22
CA PRO A 221 -13.56 -24.59 33.98
C PRO A 221 -12.71 -24.99 32.76
N LEU A 222 -13.37 -25.32 31.65
CA LEU A 222 -12.71 -25.74 30.41
C LEU A 222 -12.54 -24.53 29.48
N THR A 223 -11.33 -24.20 29.07
CA THR A 223 -11.04 -23.17 28.08
C THR A 223 -10.60 -23.81 26.77
N VAL A 224 -11.34 -23.58 25.69
CA VAL A 224 -10.95 -24.01 24.35
C VAL A 224 -10.40 -22.81 23.59
N ILE A 225 -9.19 -22.92 23.08
CA ILE A 225 -8.54 -21.91 22.24
C ILE A 225 -8.55 -22.45 20.81
N LEU A 226 -9.36 -21.84 19.94
CA LEU A 226 -9.35 -22.10 18.51
C LEU A 226 -8.58 -20.99 17.80
N ASP A 227 -7.38 -21.31 17.31
CA ASP A 227 -6.53 -20.38 16.57
C ASP A 227 -6.67 -20.58 15.05
N GLN A 228 -6.26 -19.57 14.28
CA GLN A 228 -6.33 -19.56 12.81
C GLN A 228 -7.76 -19.68 12.25
N ALA A 229 -8.75 -19.09 12.94
CA ALA A 229 -10.14 -19.19 12.52
C ALA A 229 -10.43 -18.50 11.17
N GLU A 230 -9.58 -17.56 10.74
CA GLU A 230 -9.64 -16.96 9.40
C GLU A 230 -9.50 -17.99 8.26
N GLU A 231 -8.95 -19.18 8.54
CA GLU A 231 -8.79 -20.23 7.53
C GLU A 231 -10.16 -20.74 7.05
N ALA A 232 -11.24 -20.54 7.82
CA ALA A 232 -12.59 -20.90 7.38
C ALA A 232 -13.09 -20.02 6.21
N TRP A 233 -12.67 -18.75 6.14
CA TRP A 233 -13.03 -17.87 5.01
C TRP A 233 -12.01 -17.93 3.88
N THR A 234 -10.74 -18.09 4.21
CA THR A 234 -9.69 -18.17 3.17
C THR A 234 -9.55 -19.55 2.54
N ARG A 235 -10.00 -20.61 3.22
CA ARG A 235 -9.93 -22.01 2.78
C ARG A 235 -11.15 -22.81 3.30
N PRO A 236 -12.38 -22.46 2.87
CA PRO A 236 -13.59 -23.11 3.36
C PRO A 236 -13.64 -24.60 2.99
N LEU A 237 -14.26 -25.41 3.84
CA LEU A 237 -14.64 -26.78 3.47
C LEU A 237 -15.62 -26.79 2.28
N ALA A 238 -15.45 -27.73 1.36
CA ALA A 238 -16.36 -27.93 0.24
C ALA A 238 -17.26 -29.16 0.48
N PRO A 239 -18.60 -29.06 0.29
CA PRO A 239 -19.37 -27.87 -0.09
C PRO A 239 -19.70 -26.97 1.12
N GLY A 240 -19.77 -25.65 0.86
CA GLY A 240 -19.82 -24.58 1.87
C GLY A 240 -20.95 -24.67 2.90
N GLY A 241 -20.60 -24.33 4.14
CA GLY A 241 -21.46 -24.40 5.32
C GLY A 241 -20.69 -24.52 6.65
N GLU A 242 -19.36 -24.53 6.63
CA GLU A 242 -18.52 -24.66 7.83
C GLU A 242 -18.74 -23.52 8.83
N VAL A 243 -18.81 -22.29 8.30
CA VAL A 243 -18.88 -21.06 9.08
C VAL A 243 -20.26 -20.96 9.74
N GLU A 244 -21.33 -21.22 8.99
CA GLU A 244 -22.71 -21.30 9.48
C GLU A 244 -22.90 -22.47 10.46
N GLY A 245 -22.31 -23.63 10.16
CA GLY A 245 -22.33 -24.79 11.04
C GLY A 245 -21.63 -24.52 12.38
N PHE A 246 -20.51 -23.81 12.35
CA PHE A 246 -19.83 -23.38 13.56
C PHE A 246 -20.65 -22.39 14.38
N ALA A 247 -21.27 -21.40 13.71
CA ALA A 247 -22.16 -20.44 14.35
C ALA A 247 -23.33 -21.14 15.07
N ALA A 248 -23.93 -22.15 14.43
CA ALA A 248 -25.00 -22.95 15.02
C ALA A 248 -24.54 -23.70 16.28
N VAL A 249 -23.31 -24.23 16.29
CA VAL A 249 -22.71 -24.87 17.49
C VAL A 249 -22.48 -23.83 18.61
N LEU A 250 -22.02 -22.62 18.29
CA LEU A 250 -21.87 -21.57 19.30
C LEU A 250 -23.22 -21.17 19.91
N ARG A 251 -24.28 -21.13 19.10
CA ARG A 251 -25.64 -20.86 19.60
C ARG A 251 -26.09 -21.95 20.57
N THR A 252 -25.87 -23.23 20.28
CA THR A 252 -26.27 -24.32 21.19
C THR A 252 -25.48 -24.28 22.51
N LEU A 253 -24.20 -23.93 22.46
CA LEU A 253 -23.33 -23.85 23.65
C LEU A 253 -23.64 -22.63 24.52
N PHE A 254 -23.83 -21.46 23.91
CA PHE A 254 -23.74 -20.18 24.62
C PHE A 254 -24.99 -19.31 24.56
N ALA A 255 -26.04 -19.64 23.81
CA ALA A 255 -27.23 -18.79 23.77
C ALA A 255 -27.99 -18.77 25.11
N VAL A 256 -28.24 -19.94 25.71
CA VAL A 256 -29.09 -20.10 26.91
C VAL A 256 -28.27 -19.98 28.19
N ARG A 257 -28.54 -18.97 29.02
CA ARG A 257 -27.73 -18.61 30.20
C ARG A 257 -27.69 -19.71 31.26
N GLU A 258 -28.81 -20.40 31.53
CA GLU A 258 -28.87 -21.45 32.55
C GLU A 258 -28.05 -22.69 32.19
N THR A 259 -27.78 -22.91 30.90
CA THR A 259 -27.08 -24.10 30.42
C THR A 259 -25.65 -23.83 29.97
N ARG A 260 -25.14 -22.60 30.10
CA ARG A 260 -23.78 -22.26 29.67
C ARG A 260 -22.73 -23.02 30.48
N PRO A 261 -21.69 -23.55 29.85
CA PRO A 261 -20.50 -23.98 30.56
C PRO A 261 -19.87 -22.83 31.35
N LYS A 262 -19.09 -23.16 32.39
CA LYS A 262 -18.37 -22.16 33.20
C LYS A 262 -17.15 -21.60 32.49
N GLY A 263 -16.57 -22.40 31.61
CA GLY A 263 -15.39 -22.08 30.82
C GLY A 263 -15.72 -21.33 29.54
N ARG A 264 -14.69 -21.09 28.71
CA ARG A 264 -14.76 -20.12 27.61
C ARG A 264 -14.15 -20.62 26.32
N LEU A 265 -14.59 -20.00 25.23
CA LEU A 265 -14.00 -20.16 23.91
C LEU A 265 -13.15 -18.92 23.57
N VAL A 266 -11.88 -19.10 23.27
CA VAL A 266 -11.00 -18.05 22.72
C VAL A 266 -10.86 -18.27 21.23
N LEU A 267 -11.24 -17.29 20.42
CA LEU A 267 -11.11 -17.33 18.96
C LEU A 267 -9.97 -16.42 18.50
N GLY A 268 -8.92 -17.02 17.98
CA GLY A 268 -7.78 -16.34 17.36
C GLY A 268 -7.97 -16.17 15.84
N PHE A 269 -7.92 -14.94 15.33
CA PHE A 269 -8.01 -14.69 13.89
C PHE A 269 -7.31 -13.40 13.42
N ARG A 270 -7.23 -13.16 12.10
CA ARG A 270 -6.64 -11.93 11.55
C ARG A 270 -7.62 -10.75 11.58
N LYS A 271 -7.11 -9.53 11.85
CA LYS A 271 -7.92 -8.32 12.04
C LYS A 271 -8.88 -8.02 10.87
N GLU A 272 -8.48 -8.33 9.64
CA GLU A 272 -9.30 -8.14 8.45
C GLU A 272 -10.62 -8.93 8.46
N TRP A 273 -10.74 -9.99 9.26
CA TRP A 273 -11.96 -10.82 9.37
C TRP A 273 -12.85 -10.45 10.55
N LEU A 274 -12.54 -9.35 11.26
CA LEU A 274 -13.31 -8.95 12.43
C LEU A 274 -14.77 -8.64 12.09
N ALA A 275 -15.03 -7.98 10.96
CA ALA A 275 -16.38 -7.63 10.56
C ALA A 275 -17.23 -8.89 10.29
N GLU A 276 -16.65 -9.87 9.59
CA GLU A 276 -17.27 -11.13 9.23
C GLU A 276 -17.53 -12.02 10.46
N VAL A 277 -16.57 -12.09 11.39
CA VAL A 277 -16.74 -12.79 12.67
C VAL A 277 -17.84 -12.13 13.51
N LEU A 278 -17.87 -10.80 13.60
CA LEU A 278 -18.91 -10.09 14.35
C LEU A 278 -20.30 -10.30 13.72
N GLN A 279 -20.41 -10.22 12.40
CA GLN A 279 -21.66 -10.45 11.68
C GLN A 279 -22.19 -11.88 11.91
N LEU A 280 -21.30 -12.87 11.95
CA LEU A 280 -21.65 -14.25 12.24
C LEU A 280 -22.21 -14.42 13.66
N LEU A 281 -21.56 -13.82 14.65
CA LEU A 281 -21.98 -13.91 16.04
C LEU A 281 -23.31 -13.16 16.27
N ASP A 282 -23.51 -12.03 15.57
CA ASP A 282 -24.75 -11.25 15.59
C ASP A 282 -25.93 -12.01 14.98
N ALA A 283 -25.71 -12.71 13.86
CA ALA A 283 -26.76 -13.47 13.17
C ALA A 283 -27.40 -14.55 14.06
N GLU A 284 -26.62 -15.17 14.94
CA GLU A 284 -27.07 -16.23 15.85
C GLU A 284 -27.65 -15.72 17.18
N LYS A 285 -27.82 -14.40 17.33
CA LYS A 285 -28.37 -13.75 18.54
C LYS A 285 -27.65 -14.16 19.82
N LEU A 286 -26.33 -14.38 19.74
CA LEU A 286 -25.51 -14.47 20.95
C LEU A 286 -25.66 -13.16 21.74
N PRO A 287 -25.66 -13.19 23.08
CA PRO A 287 -25.88 -11.99 23.89
C PRO A 287 -24.96 -10.86 23.46
N ARG A 288 -25.46 -9.61 23.45
CA ARG A 288 -24.72 -8.38 23.11
C ARG A 288 -23.53 -8.13 24.05
N ALA A 289 -22.49 -8.92 23.91
CA ALA A 289 -21.37 -9.05 24.83
C ALA A 289 -20.06 -8.92 24.06
N PHE A 290 -19.90 -7.79 23.35
CA PHE A 290 -18.65 -7.47 22.63
C PHE A 290 -17.74 -6.57 23.47
N GLN A 291 -17.56 -6.87 24.77
CA GLN A 291 -16.59 -6.15 25.60
C GLN A 291 -15.22 -6.84 25.59
N ALA A 292 -15.16 -8.16 25.42
CA ALA A 292 -13.90 -8.93 25.37
C ALA A 292 -13.22 -8.95 23.97
N LEU A 293 -13.08 -7.78 23.34
CA LEU A 293 -12.29 -7.60 22.11
C LEU A 293 -10.82 -7.34 22.47
N ILE A 294 -9.94 -8.27 22.10
CA ILE A 294 -8.50 -8.17 22.37
C ILE A 294 -7.77 -8.02 21.03
N GLU A 295 -7.43 -6.77 20.72
CA GLU A 295 -6.56 -6.44 19.60
C GLU A 295 -5.09 -6.58 19.97
N VAL A 296 -4.37 -7.43 19.24
CA VAL A 296 -2.92 -7.62 19.33
C VAL A 296 -2.26 -6.71 18.30
N ASN A 297 -1.80 -5.53 18.75
CA ASN A 297 -1.09 -4.57 17.91
C ASN A 297 0.37 -4.98 17.67
N HIS A 298 1.07 -4.25 16.79
CA HIS A 298 2.53 -4.37 16.69
C HIS A 298 3.20 -4.06 18.04
N LEU A 299 4.40 -4.60 18.27
CA LEU A 299 5.16 -4.31 19.49
C LEU A 299 5.42 -2.81 19.58
N ASP A 300 5.03 -2.20 20.70
CA ASP A 300 5.37 -0.84 21.03
C ASP A 300 6.78 -0.73 21.62
N ARG A 301 7.21 0.48 21.97
CA ARG A 301 8.55 0.73 22.51
C ARG A 301 8.84 -0.13 23.73
N ASP A 302 7.96 -0.11 24.73
CA ASP A 302 8.15 -0.83 25.98
C ASP A 302 8.22 -2.34 25.74
N ALA A 303 7.37 -2.86 24.85
CA ALA A 303 7.33 -4.26 24.46
C ALA A 303 8.63 -4.71 23.77
N ILE A 304 9.22 -3.87 22.91
CA ILE A 304 10.52 -4.15 22.29
C ILE A 304 11.61 -4.16 23.36
N GLU A 305 11.63 -3.17 24.24
CA GLU A 305 12.63 -3.07 25.32
C GLU A 305 12.56 -4.26 26.27
N GLU A 306 11.36 -4.66 26.65
CA GLU A 306 11.08 -5.85 27.46
C GLU A 306 11.58 -7.12 26.75
N ALA A 307 11.32 -7.27 25.45
CA ALA A 307 11.78 -8.42 24.67
C ALA A 307 13.32 -8.51 24.56
N VAL A 308 14.02 -7.38 24.51
CA VAL A 308 15.49 -7.33 24.44
C VAL A 308 16.11 -7.63 25.81
N ARG A 309 15.58 -7.04 26.90
CA ARG A 309 16.12 -7.20 28.27
C ARG A 309 15.68 -8.49 28.96
N GLY A 310 14.50 -9.00 28.60
CA GLY A 310 13.82 -10.10 29.28
C GLY A 310 14.69 -11.33 29.51
N PRO A 311 15.44 -11.84 28.51
CA PRO A 311 16.31 -13.00 28.70
C PRO A 311 17.49 -12.80 29.67
N ALA A 312 17.74 -11.57 30.14
CA ALA A 312 18.72 -11.24 31.17
C ALA A 312 18.07 -10.74 32.49
N SER A 313 16.74 -10.76 32.58
CA SER A 313 16.00 -10.15 33.69
C SER A 313 16.14 -10.89 35.02
N SER A 314 16.05 -12.22 35.03
CA SER A 314 16.04 -13.04 36.24
C SER A 314 17.35 -13.80 36.47
N GLU A 315 17.65 -14.11 37.74
CA GLU A 315 18.84 -14.88 38.11
C GLU A 315 18.85 -16.26 37.44
N ARG A 316 17.69 -16.91 37.32
CA ARG A 316 17.52 -18.18 36.63
C ARG A 316 17.92 -18.09 35.15
N LEU A 317 17.50 -17.04 34.45
CA LEU A 317 17.82 -16.84 33.03
C LEU A 317 19.30 -16.44 32.85
N ARG A 318 19.84 -15.60 33.73
CA ARG A 318 21.26 -15.24 33.73
C ARG A 318 22.16 -16.46 33.98
N GLY A 319 21.77 -17.34 34.90
CA GLY A 319 22.50 -18.59 35.17
C GLY A 319 22.55 -19.54 33.97
N GLN A 320 21.47 -19.62 33.18
CA GLN A 320 21.40 -20.47 31.99
C GLN A 320 22.10 -19.87 30.77
N TYR A 321 21.88 -18.58 30.49
CA TYR A 321 22.29 -17.96 29.24
C TYR A 321 23.59 -17.15 29.34
N GLY A 322 23.91 -16.64 30.53
CA GLY A 322 25.03 -15.71 30.75
C GLY A 322 24.91 -14.41 29.96
N LEU A 323 23.70 -14.05 29.51
CA LEU A 323 23.47 -12.91 28.63
C LEU A 323 23.56 -11.60 29.40
N GLU A 324 24.43 -10.71 28.94
CA GLU A 324 24.49 -9.32 29.37
C GLU A 324 24.00 -8.39 28.25
N VAL A 325 23.22 -7.37 28.61
CA VAL A 325 22.68 -6.39 27.65
C VAL A 325 23.09 -5.00 28.08
N ASP A 326 23.69 -4.22 27.18
CA ASP A 326 24.06 -2.84 27.47
C ASP A 326 22.81 -1.99 27.79
N PRO A 327 22.85 -1.11 28.82
CA PRO A 327 21.65 -0.46 29.35
C PRO A 327 20.86 0.42 28.36
N GLU A 328 21.53 1.04 27.39
CA GLU A 328 20.91 1.95 26.42
C GLU A 328 20.45 1.25 25.14
N LEU A 329 20.98 0.05 24.89
CA LEU A 329 20.76 -0.68 23.65
C LEU A 329 19.27 -1.03 23.40
N PRO A 330 18.46 -1.46 24.39
CA PRO A 330 17.05 -1.76 24.18
C PRO A 330 16.26 -0.56 23.65
N ALA A 331 16.48 0.63 24.22
CA ALA A 331 15.77 1.85 23.82
C ALA A 331 16.18 2.34 22.42
N LEU A 332 17.45 2.11 22.06
CA LEU A 332 17.98 2.39 20.73
C LEU A 332 17.40 1.44 19.68
N ILE A 333 17.39 0.13 19.95
CA ILE A 333 16.74 -0.88 19.08
C ILE A 333 15.25 -0.55 18.90
N ALA A 334 14.56 -0.18 19.98
CA ALA A 334 13.15 0.19 19.92
C ALA A 334 12.92 1.47 19.09
N GLY A 335 13.78 2.49 19.25
CA GLY A 335 13.73 3.71 18.44
C GLY A 335 13.91 3.43 16.96
N ASP A 336 14.97 2.70 16.60
CA ASP A 336 15.28 2.35 15.22
C ASP A 336 14.16 1.55 14.55
N LEU A 337 13.61 0.54 15.22
CA LEU A 337 12.54 -0.31 14.65
C LEU A 337 11.21 0.44 14.47
N ILE A 338 10.90 1.40 15.36
CA ILE A 338 9.66 2.20 15.27
C ILE A 338 9.77 3.29 14.19
N GLU A 339 10.91 4.00 14.11
CA GLU A 339 11.13 5.04 13.10
C GLU A 339 11.06 4.50 11.67
N GLN A 340 11.51 3.25 11.48
CA GLN A 340 11.52 2.58 10.18
C GLN A 340 10.13 2.11 9.72
N ARG A 341 9.07 2.27 10.54
CA ARG A 341 7.67 1.92 10.22
C ARG A 341 7.49 0.52 9.64
N ALA A 342 8.27 -0.46 10.12
CA ALA A 342 8.16 -1.81 9.61
C ALA A 342 6.78 -2.39 9.98
N ALA A 343 6.03 -2.86 8.98
CA ALA A 343 4.70 -3.44 9.19
C ALA A 343 4.70 -4.71 10.07
N THR A 344 5.86 -5.26 10.44
CA THR A 344 6.02 -6.48 11.24
C THR A 344 7.25 -6.44 12.15
N ILE A 345 7.18 -5.63 13.21
CA ILE A 345 8.28 -5.41 14.17
C ILE A 345 8.71 -6.72 14.88
N ALA A 346 7.78 -7.57 15.32
CA ALA A 346 8.12 -8.75 16.12
C ALA A 346 9.02 -9.77 15.40
N PRO A 347 8.75 -10.17 14.15
CA PRO A 347 9.66 -11.04 13.38
C PRO A 347 11.03 -10.41 13.14
N ILE A 348 11.09 -9.11 12.83
CA ILE A 348 12.36 -8.39 12.60
C ILE A 348 13.20 -8.36 13.87
N LEU A 349 12.56 -8.03 15.00
CA LEU A 349 13.21 -8.03 16.30
C LEU A 349 13.78 -9.42 16.64
N GLN A 350 13.03 -10.50 16.41
CA GLN A 350 13.53 -11.85 16.67
C GLN A 350 14.67 -12.26 15.74
N ILE A 351 14.65 -11.86 14.46
CA ILE A 351 15.79 -12.06 13.55
C ILE A 351 17.02 -11.35 14.10
N LEU A 352 16.90 -10.06 14.43
CA LEU A 352 17.99 -9.25 14.97
C LEU A 352 18.57 -9.88 16.25
N LEU A 353 17.72 -10.19 17.23
CA LEU A 353 18.17 -10.74 18.52
C LEU A 353 18.83 -12.11 18.35
N THR A 354 18.34 -12.94 17.42
CA THR A 354 18.98 -14.23 17.09
C THR A 354 20.35 -14.03 16.45
N GLN A 355 20.51 -13.04 15.56
CA GLN A 355 21.81 -12.72 14.96
C GLN A 355 22.79 -12.17 15.99
N MET A 356 22.33 -11.27 16.87
CA MET A 356 23.12 -10.76 17.98
C MET A 356 23.56 -11.87 18.93
N TRP A 357 22.65 -12.78 19.28
CA TRP A 357 22.94 -13.97 20.09
C TRP A 357 24.02 -14.85 19.48
N THR A 358 23.88 -15.16 18.20
CA THR A 358 24.81 -16.03 17.48
C THR A 358 26.20 -15.40 17.40
N ALA A 359 26.28 -14.09 17.09
CA ALA A 359 27.53 -13.35 17.03
C ALA A 359 28.19 -13.20 18.41
N ALA A 360 27.40 -12.91 19.45
CA ALA A 360 27.89 -12.79 20.83
C ALA A 360 28.42 -14.14 21.36
N LYS A 361 27.71 -15.25 21.11
CA LYS A 361 28.16 -16.61 21.46
C LYS A 361 29.44 -17.01 20.74
N ALA A 362 29.61 -16.62 19.47
CA ALA A 362 30.83 -16.91 18.72
C ALA A 362 32.06 -16.16 19.26
N GLY A 363 31.87 -14.94 19.76
CA GLY A 363 32.94 -14.15 20.36
C GLY A 363 33.28 -14.56 21.80
N GLN A 364 32.26 -14.68 22.66
CA GLN A 364 32.41 -15.03 24.09
C GLN A 364 31.33 -16.05 24.52
N PRO A 365 31.60 -17.37 24.39
CA PRO A 365 30.58 -18.40 24.62
C PRO A 365 30.01 -18.46 26.05
N ALA A 366 30.83 -18.11 27.05
CA ALA A 366 30.50 -18.20 28.47
C ALA A 366 29.70 -16.99 28.98
N SER A 367 29.84 -15.83 28.34
CA SER A 367 29.19 -14.57 28.73
C SER A 367 28.84 -13.76 27.48
N PRO A 368 27.88 -14.22 26.65
CA PRO A 368 27.49 -13.49 25.46
C PRO A 368 26.94 -12.12 25.85
N ARG A 369 27.44 -11.06 25.20
CA ARG A 369 27.04 -9.68 25.50
C ARG A 369 26.47 -8.96 24.29
N PHE A 370 25.32 -8.32 24.47
CA PHE A 370 24.70 -7.45 23.49
C PHE A 370 25.24 -6.04 23.66
N THR A 371 26.16 -5.66 22.77
CA THR A 371 26.79 -4.34 22.78
C THR A 371 26.27 -3.42 21.68
N LEU A 372 26.41 -2.11 21.89
CA LEU A 372 26.10 -1.12 20.86
C LEU A 372 26.93 -1.35 19.58
N ASP A 373 28.22 -1.64 19.72
CA ASP A 373 29.11 -1.92 18.57
C ASP A 373 28.66 -3.13 17.76
N LEU A 374 28.20 -4.19 18.43
CA LEU A 374 27.68 -5.38 17.78
C LEU A 374 26.41 -5.03 16.99
N TYR A 375 25.50 -4.28 17.60
CA TYR A 375 24.27 -3.81 16.95
C TYR A 375 24.57 -2.93 15.73
N GLU A 376 25.44 -1.91 15.87
CA GLU A 376 25.87 -1.04 14.78
C GLU A 376 26.58 -1.81 13.66
N SER A 377 27.38 -2.83 14.00
CA SER A 377 28.02 -3.70 13.00
C SER A 377 27.01 -4.53 12.19
N LEU A 378 25.91 -4.94 12.81
CA LEU A 378 24.83 -5.68 12.15
C LEU A 378 23.97 -4.72 11.32
N LYS A 379 23.67 -3.53 11.84
CA LYS A 379 22.96 -2.45 11.15
C LYS A 379 23.67 -2.05 9.86
N ARG A 380 25.00 -1.85 9.90
CA ARG A 380 25.84 -1.57 8.72
C ARG A 380 25.82 -2.70 7.67
N ARG A 381 25.51 -3.93 8.04
CA ARG A 381 25.44 -5.10 7.13
C ARG A 381 24.09 -5.30 6.45
N GLY A 382 23.13 -4.38 6.66
CA GLY A 382 21.82 -4.41 6.00
C GLY A 382 20.81 -5.22 6.80
N LEU A 383 20.28 -4.62 7.87
CA LEU A 383 19.12 -5.14 8.59
C LEU A 383 17.84 -4.58 7.96
N LEU A 384 17.53 -5.06 6.75
CA LEU A 384 16.19 -4.95 6.17
C LEU A 384 15.62 -6.36 6.05
N LEU A 385 14.31 -6.49 6.22
CA LEU A 385 13.61 -7.74 5.96
C LEU A 385 13.77 -8.17 4.48
N ASP A 386 13.92 -7.19 3.57
CA ASP A 386 14.29 -7.42 2.16
C ASP A 386 15.71 -8.02 2.03
N ASP A 387 16.67 -7.56 2.84
CA ASP A 387 18.05 -8.09 2.87
C ASP A 387 18.14 -9.46 3.54
N PHE A 388 17.20 -9.82 4.41
CA PHE A 388 17.18 -11.11 5.10
C PHE A 388 17.04 -12.27 4.11
N LEU A 389 16.06 -12.19 3.20
CA LEU A 389 15.87 -13.22 2.17
C LEU A 389 17.13 -13.31 1.30
N ASP A 390 17.66 -12.18 0.83
CA ASP A 390 18.87 -12.14 0.03
C ASP A 390 20.11 -12.65 0.79
N GLN A 391 20.22 -12.40 2.10
CA GLN A 391 21.27 -12.95 2.95
C GLN A 391 21.16 -14.48 3.06
N LYS A 392 19.96 -15.02 3.31
CA LYS A 392 19.76 -16.47 3.40
C LYS A 392 19.95 -17.17 2.07
N LEU A 393 19.53 -16.54 0.97
CA LEU A 393 19.87 -16.99 -0.38
C LEU A 393 21.39 -16.93 -0.63
N ARG A 394 22.12 -15.93 -0.10
CA ARG A 394 23.59 -15.87 -0.16
C ARG A 394 24.27 -16.98 0.65
N GLU A 395 23.73 -17.35 1.81
CA GLU A 395 24.25 -18.45 2.64
C GLU A 395 24.10 -19.82 1.96
N LEU A 396 23.11 -19.99 1.06
CA LEU A 396 22.95 -21.18 0.20
C LEU A 396 23.99 -21.30 -0.93
N ARG A 397 24.87 -20.30 -1.13
CA ARG A 397 25.85 -20.26 -2.25
C ARG A 397 26.97 -21.32 -2.21
N GLY A 398 26.94 -22.25 -1.26
CA GLY A 398 27.75 -23.48 -1.35
C GLY A 398 27.42 -24.35 -2.57
N ARG A 399 26.29 -24.09 -3.26
CA ARG A 399 25.92 -24.64 -4.58
C ARG A 399 25.29 -23.54 -5.46
N PRO A 400 26.09 -22.75 -6.21
CA PRO A 400 25.58 -21.60 -6.98
C PRO A 400 24.49 -21.98 -8.00
N GLU A 401 24.53 -23.21 -8.52
CA GLU A 401 23.62 -23.69 -9.56
C GLU A 401 22.12 -23.62 -9.19
N THR A 402 21.73 -23.84 -7.93
CA THR A 402 20.31 -23.82 -7.51
C THR A 402 19.79 -22.41 -7.17
N VAL A 403 20.67 -21.52 -6.70
CA VAL A 403 20.32 -20.13 -6.39
C VAL A 403 20.34 -19.28 -7.66
N ASP A 404 21.40 -19.41 -8.48
CA ASP A 404 21.58 -18.63 -9.69
C ASP A 404 20.64 -19.06 -10.82
N SER A 405 20.12 -20.30 -10.80
CA SER A 405 19.05 -20.74 -11.71
C SER A 405 17.68 -20.18 -11.34
N GLY A 406 17.47 -19.75 -10.09
CA GLY A 406 16.17 -19.29 -9.57
C GLY A 406 15.31 -20.40 -8.94
N LEU A 407 15.82 -21.63 -8.81
CA LEU A 407 15.07 -22.77 -8.28
C LEU A 407 14.61 -22.57 -6.84
N VAL A 408 15.50 -22.08 -5.97
CA VAL A 408 15.16 -21.82 -4.56
C VAL A 408 14.01 -20.81 -4.45
N LEU A 409 14.03 -19.78 -5.31
CA LEU A 409 13.02 -18.74 -5.29
C LEU A 409 11.66 -19.26 -5.78
N ASP A 410 11.62 -20.13 -6.80
CA ASP A 410 10.40 -20.82 -7.22
C ASP A 410 9.86 -21.78 -6.15
N LEU A 411 10.74 -22.52 -5.47
CA LEU A 411 10.37 -23.41 -4.36
C LEU A 411 9.72 -22.63 -3.21
N LEU A 412 10.30 -21.50 -2.79
CA LEU A 412 9.71 -20.64 -1.76
C LEU A 412 8.40 -20.02 -2.24
N PHE A 413 8.33 -19.58 -3.50
CA PHE A 413 7.11 -19.02 -4.09
C PHE A 413 5.95 -20.03 -4.11
N PHE A 414 6.24 -21.32 -4.32
CA PHE A 414 5.23 -22.38 -4.26
C PHE A 414 4.56 -22.51 -2.87
N HIS A 415 5.24 -22.05 -1.81
CA HIS A 415 4.70 -21.98 -0.45
C HIS A 415 4.02 -20.63 -0.16
N THR A 416 3.59 -19.89 -1.19
CA THR A 416 2.82 -18.64 -1.04
C THR A 416 1.45 -18.74 -1.70
N THR A 417 0.47 -18.06 -1.10
CA THR A 417 -0.87 -17.88 -1.69
C THR A 417 -0.91 -16.65 -2.61
N PRO A 418 -1.94 -16.51 -3.49
CA PRO A 418 -2.21 -15.27 -4.23
C PRO A 418 -2.38 -14.03 -3.34
N LEU A 419 -2.82 -14.22 -2.10
CA LEU A 419 -3.04 -13.17 -1.11
C LEU A 419 -1.77 -12.81 -0.32
N GLY A 420 -0.60 -13.40 -0.66
CA GLY A 420 0.67 -13.09 -0.02
C GLY A 420 0.83 -13.66 1.38
N THR A 421 0.19 -14.80 1.69
CA THR A 421 0.37 -15.54 2.95
C THR A 421 1.13 -16.83 2.73
N ALA A 422 1.73 -17.41 3.78
CA ALA A 422 2.42 -18.68 3.65
C ALA A 422 1.43 -19.84 3.51
N GLU A 423 1.81 -20.84 2.74
CA GLU A 423 1.02 -22.01 2.43
C GLU A 423 1.77 -23.29 2.79
N THR A 424 1.10 -24.20 3.48
CA THR A 424 1.60 -25.54 3.77
C THR A 424 1.47 -26.42 2.53
N ARG A 425 2.53 -27.14 2.19
CA ARG A 425 2.61 -28.14 1.10
C ARG A 425 3.01 -29.49 1.66
N SER A 426 2.46 -30.57 1.12
CA SER A 426 2.96 -31.92 1.45
C SER A 426 4.26 -32.21 0.72
N ALA A 427 5.08 -33.10 1.26
CA ALA A 427 6.30 -33.55 0.59
C ALA A 427 5.98 -34.19 -0.76
N ALA A 428 4.84 -34.87 -0.90
CA ALA A 428 4.36 -35.42 -2.16
C ALA A 428 4.07 -34.33 -3.21
N GLU A 429 3.41 -33.23 -2.83
CA GLU A 429 3.13 -32.09 -3.73
C GLU A 429 4.42 -31.43 -4.22
N VAL A 430 5.39 -31.25 -3.32
CA VAL A 430 6.70 -30.68 -3.66
C VAL A 430 7.48 -31.63 -4.57
N ALA A 431 7.49 -32.93 -4.27
CA ALA A 431 8.18 -33.94 -5.08
C ALA A 431 7.60 -34.04 -6.49
N GLU A 432 6.27 -34.03 -6.65
CA GLU A 432 5.64 -34.08 -7.97
C GLU A 432 5.91 -32.79 -8.78
N ARG A 433 5.77 -31.62 -8.15
CA ARG A 433 6.01 -30.33 -8.82
C ARG A 433 7.43 -30.20 -9.37
N TYR A 434 8.41 -30.75 -8.67
CA TYR A 434 9.82 -30.71 -9.05
C TYR A 434 10.38 -32.09 -9.44
N ARG A 435 9.54 -32.99 -9.97
CA ARG A 435 9.89 -34.37 -10.35
C ARG A 435 11.12 -34.56 -11.25
N HIS A 436 11.52 -33.51 -11.96
CA HIS A 436 12.67 -33.49 -12.86
C HIS A 436 14.00 -33.14 -12.15
N ILE A 437 13.95 -32.77 -10.86
CA ILE A 437 15.10 -32.35 -10.04
C ILE A 437 15.25 -33.33 -8.86
N PRO A 438 16.18 -34.31 -8.95
CA PRO A 438 16.34 -35.33 -7.91
C PRO A 438 16.79 -34.79 -6.54
N GLU A 439 17.42 -33.62 -6.49
CA GLU A 439 18.00 -33.06 -5.25
C GLU A 439 17.00 -32.26 -4.39
N ILE A 440 15.73 -32.15 -4.77
CA ILE A 440 14.73 -31.30 -4.10
C ILE A 440 14.53 -31.62 -2.61
N PRO A 441 14.44 -32.89 -2.17
CA PRO A 441 14.30 -33.18 -0.73
C PRO A 441 15.46 -32.64 0.10
N LYS A 442 16.68 -32.67 -0.45
CA LYS A 442 17.86 -32.11 0.20
C LYS A 442 17.78 -30.58 0.26
N LEU A 443 17.31 -29.94 -0.81
CA LEU A 443 17.14 -28.49 -0.86
C LEU A 443 16.07 -27.99 0.13
N VAL A 444 14.96 -28.71 0.26
CA VAL A 444 13.92 -28.44 1.27
C VAL A 444 14.53 -28.50 2.67
N LYS A 445 15.34 -29.52 2.97
CA LYS A 445 16.00 -29.63 4.28
C LYS A 445 16.94 -28.45 4.55
N GLN A 446 17.71 -28.03 3.56
CA GLN A 446 18.59 -26.85 3.69
C GLN A 446 17.81 -25.55 3.90
N CYS A 447 16.67 -25.38 3.23
CA CYS A 447 15.80 -24.24 3.46
C CYS A 447 15.18 -24.26 4.86
N GLN A 448 14.96 -25.44 5.44
CA GLN A 448 14.57 -25.59 6.85
C GLN A 448 15.71 -25.21 7.80
N ASP A 449 16.92 -25.69 7.54
CA ASP A 449 18.10 -25.39 8.36
C ASP A 449 18.43 -23.88 8.35
N LEU A 450 18.07 -23.17 7.28
CA LEU A 450 18.21 -21.72 7.14
C LEU A 450 16.95 -20.92 7.55
N TYR A 451 15.94 -21.57 8.11
CA TYR A 451 14.70 -20.94 8.58
C TYR A 451 13.91 -20.20 7.49
N LEU A 452 14.02 -20.65 6.23
CA LEU A 452 13.15 -20.21 5.13
C LEU A 452 11.88 -21.06 5.08
N LEU A 453 12.01 -22.36 5.38
CA LEU A 453 10.91 -23.31 5.54
C LEU A 453 10.86 -23.85 6.97
N ALA A 454 9.70 -24.33 7.39
CA ALA A 454 9.47 -25.04 8.64
C ALA A 454 8.68 -26.33 8.37
N GLU A 455 8.78 -27.32 9.27
CA GLU A 455 7.92 -28.50 9.24
C GLU A 455 6.47 -28.08 9.53
N GLY A 456 5.54 -28.48 8.67
CA GLY A 456 4.13 -28.11 8.73
C GLY A 456 3.30 -29.04 9.63
N GLY A 457 3.82 -29.45 10.78
CA GLY A 457 3.19 -30.47 11.63
C GLY A 457 2.37 -29.90 12.79
N GLN A 458 1.18 -30.47 13.02
CA GLN A 458 0.43 -30.36 14.27
C GLN A 458 1.20 -31.07 15.40
N GLU A 459 1.58 -30.36 16.45
CA GLU A 459 2.05 -30.99 17.68
C GLU A 459 0.83 -31.56 18.42
N GLY A 460 0.54 -32.86 18.21
CA GLY A 460 -0.57 -33.53 18.89
C GLY A 460 -0.85 -34.98 18.51
N GLU A 461 -0.42 -35.48 17.36
CA GLU A 461 -0.69 -36.87 16.95
C GLU A 461 0.56 -37.77 16.94
N ALA A 462 0.34 -39.02 17.35
CA ALA A 462 1.30 -40.09 17.27
C ALA A 462 1.89 -40.22 15.86
N LYS A 463 3.17 -40.63 15.81
CA LYS A 463 4.05 -40.80 14.64
C LYS A 463 3.56 -41.84 13.59
N GLU A 464 2.29 -41.85 13.18
CA GLU A 464 1.76 -42.89 12.28
C GLU A 464 1.20 -42.41 10.92
N SER A 465 1.23 -41.10 10.58
CA SER A 465 0.98 -40.67 9.20
C SER A 465 2.30 -40.25 8.50
N HIS A 466 2.66 -41.00 7.46
CA HIS A 466 3.93 -40.92 6.73
C HIS A 466 4.16 -39.65 5.86
N ASP A 467 3.27 -38.66 5.86
CA ASP A 467 3.38 -37.53 4.92
C ASP A 467 3.94 -36.28 5.61
N SER A 468 5.24 -36.03 5.43
CA SER A 468 5.89 -34.85 5.98
C SER A 468 5.42 -33.59 5.22
N THR A 469 5.10 -32.54 5.96
CA THR A 469 4.59 -31.28 5.40
C THR A 469 5.59 -30.15 5.62
N THR A 470 5.54 -29.13 4.76
CA THR A 470 6.44 -27.98 4.81
C THR A 470 5.69 -26.67 4.54
N ARG A 471 6.09 -25.58 5.19
CA ARG A 471 5.52 -24.23 5.02
C ARG A 471 6.65 -23.19 5.10
N LEU A 472 6.46 -21.98 4.57
CA LEU A 472 7.39 -20.88 4.91
C LEU A 472 7.47 -20.71 6.42
N ALA A 473 8.67 -20.45 6.92
CA ALA A 473 8.91 -20.34 8.36
C ALA A 473 8.06 -19.24 9.03
N HIS A 474 7.68 -18.20 8.27
CA HIS A 474 6.78 -17.16 8.75
C HIS A 474 6.00 -16.53 7.59
N ASP A 475 4.76 -16.09 7.84
CA ASP A 475 3.91 -15.39 6.86
C ASP A 475 4.51 -14.05 6.36
N THR A 476 5.51 -13.50 7.04
CA THR A 476 6.17 -12.25 6.61
C THR A 476 7.12 -12.46 5.45
N LEU A 477 7.56 -13.70 5.23
CA LEU A 477 8.34 -14.08 4.07
C LEU A 477 7.49 -14.13 2.81
N ALA A 478 6.19 -14.42 2.92
CA ALA A 478 5.36 -14.64 1.75
C ALA A 478 5.27 -13.42 0.82
N PRO A 479 5.01 -12.18 1.29
CA PRO A 479 5.02 -11.00 0.42
C PRO A 479 6.39 -10.72 -0.21
N LEU A 480 7.48 -10.97 0.53
CA LEU A 480 8.85 -10.71 0.07
C LEU A 480 9.27 -11.70 -1.02
N VAL A 481 9.03 -12.99 -0.77
CA VAL A 481 9.29 -14.07 -1.72
C VAL A 481 8.51 -13.83 -3.00
N ARG A 482 7.22 -13.44 -2.90
CA ARG A 482 6.42 -13.07 -4.08
C ARG A 482 7.01 -11.90 -4.84
N ARG A 483 7.26 -10.77 -4.17
CA ARG A 483 7.87 -9.59 -4.78
C ARG A 483 9.20 -9.94 -5.46
N ARG A 484 10.03 -10.74 -4.80
CA ARG A 484 11.34 -11.15 -5.31
C ARG A 484 11.21 -12.10 -6.51
N PHE A 485 10.29 -13.06 -6.46
CA PHE A 485 10.00 -13.97 -7.57
C PHE A 485 9.49 -13.20 -8.80
N GLU A 486 8.54 -12.28 -8.60
CA GLU A 486 7.92 -11.48 -9.66
C GLU A 486 8.91 -10.47 -10.29
N SER A 487 9.86 -9.94 -9.51
CA SER A 487 10.90 -9.01 -9.97
C SER A 487 12.21 -9.68 -10.41
N SER A 488 12.36 -10.99 -10.20
CA SER A 488 13.60 -11.73 -10.50
C SER A 488 13.79 -11.91 -12.00
N ASP A 489 15.02 -11.67 -12.46
CA ASP A 489 15.46 -11.96 -13.84
C ASP A 489 16.38 -13.20 -13.93
N LEU A 490 16.33 -14.08 -12.93
CA LEU A 490 17.07 -15.34 -12.96
C LEU A 490 16.53 -16.25 -14.08
N PRO A 491 17.35 -17.17 -14.63
CA PRO A 491 17.01 -18.01 -15.78
C PRO A 491 15.66 -18.73 -15.65
N GLY A 492 15.36 -19.32 -14.49
CA GLY A 492 14.10 -20.02 -14.23
C GLY A 492 12.87 -19.11 -14.28
N GLN A 493 12.90 -17.95 -13.63
CA GLN A 493 11.78 -16.99 -13.65
C GLN A 493 11.56 -16.41 -15.05
N ARG A 494 12.63 -16.17 -15.83
CA ARG A 494 12.51 -15.76 -17.24
C ARG A 494 11.85 -16.84 -18.09
N ALA A 495 12.31 -18.08 -17.98
CA ALA A 495 11.76 -19.21 -18.72
C ALA A 495 10.26 -19.41 -18.40
N GLN A 496 9.89 -19.31 -17.13
CA GLN A 496 8.50 -19.45 -16.69
C GLN A 496 7.60 -18.31 -17.18
N ARG A 497 8.08 -17.06 -17.20
CA ARG A 497 7.33 -15.92 -17.78
C ARG A 497 7.08 -16.11 -19.28
N ILE A 498 8.11 -16.52 -20.03
CA ILE A 498 7.99 -16.79 -21.48
C ILE A 498 6.96 -17.90 -21.73
N LEU A 499 7.06 -19.00 -20.98
CA LEU A 499 6.13 -20.12 -21.10
C LEU A 499 4.71 -19.72 -20.73
N GLN A 500 4.50 -19.00 -19.62
CA GLN A 500 3.18 -18.60 -19.16
C GLN A 500 2.47 -17.68 -20.16
N GLN A 501 3.18 -16.72 -20.74
CA GLN A 501 2.62 -15.82 -21.75
C GLN A 501 2.23 -16.54 -23.06
N ARG A 502 3.00 -17.55 -23.48
CA ARG A 502 2.79 -18.22 -24.77
C ARG A 502 1.97 -19.51 -24.70
N ALA A 503 1.93 -20.16 -23.53
CA ALA A 503 1.18 -21.40 -23.34
C ALA A 503 -0.34 -21.19 -23.31
N GLU A 504 -0.83 -19.98 -23.04
CA GLU A 504 -2.27 -19.65 -23.09
C GLU A 504 -2.91 -20.02 -24.44
N GLU A 505 -2.19 -19.79 -25.55
CA GLU A 505 -2.64 -20.12 -26.92
C GLU A 505 -2.63 -21.64 -27.22
N TRP A 506 -1.97 -22.45 -26.39
CA TRP A 506 -1.79 -23.90 -26.57
C TRP A 506 -2.69 -24.74 -25.65
N THR A 507 -3.51 -24.10 -24.82
CA THR A 507 -4.43 -24.74 -23.87
C THR A 507 -5.57 -25.49 -24.57
N GLY A 508 -6.02 -26.60 -23.96
CA GLY A 508 -7.21 -27.34 -24.42
C GLY A 508 -7.06 -28.02 -25.79
N GLY A 509 -5.84 -28.41 -26.17
CA GLY A 509 -5.57 -29.12 -27.43
C GLY A 509 -5.37 -28.23 -28.67
N ARG A 510 -5.42 -26.90 -28.52
CA ARG A 510 -5.14 -25.95 -29.61
C ARG A 510 -3.65 -25.84 -29.90
N THR A 511 -3.29 -25.38 -31.10
CA THR A 511 -1.91 -25.07 -31.50
C THR A 511 -1.77 -23.59 -31.80
N GLY A 512 -0.99 -22.87 -30.99
CA GLY A 512 -0.69 -21.45 -31.16
C GLY A 512 0.64 -21.19 -31.84
N GLU A 513 1.16 -19.98 -31.72
CA GLU A 513 2.48 -19.64 -32.26
C GLU A 513 3.61 -20.34 -31.46
N THR A 514 4.67 -20.78 -32.14
CA THR A 514 5.84 -21.42 -31.52
C THR A 514 6.89 -20.39 -31.10
N LEU A 515 7.72 -20.74 -30.12
CA LEU A 515 8.81 -19.89 -29.64
C LEU A 515 9.89 -19.70 -30.72
N GLY A 516 10.43 -18.49 -30.80
CA GLY A 516 11.60 -18.18 -31.62
C GLY A 516 12.88 -18.84 -31.06
N GLU A 517 13.95 -18.87 -31.85
CA GLU A 517 15.22 -19.51 -31.46
C GLU A 517 15.82 -18.93 -30.17
N HIS A 518 15.71 -17.61 -29.98
CA HIS A 518 16.21 -16.91 -28.79
C HIS A 518 15.40 -17.21 -27.53
N ASP A 519 14.07 -17.19 -27.63
CA ASP A 519 13.18 -17.48 -26.50
C ASP A 519 13.22 -18.96 -26.12
N LEU A 520 13.32 -19.85 -27.11
CA LEU A 520 13.52 -21.28 -26.88
C LEU A 520 14.84 -21.55 -26.16
N ALA A 521 15.93 -20.87 -26.55
CA ALA A 521 17.22 -21.00 -25.87
C ALA A 521 17.13 -20.56 -24.40
N ARG A 522 16.45 -19.43 -24.12
CA ARG A 522 16.21 -18.94 -22.74
C ARG A 522 15.36 -19.91 -21.92
N VAL A 523 14.34 -20.52 -22.52
CA VAL A 523 13.49 -21.54 -21.87
C VAL A 523 14.26 -22.82 -21.54
N GLU A 524 15.20 -23.23 -22.40
CA GLU A 524 16.06 -24.39 -22.13
C GLU A 524 17.18 -24.07 -21.13
N GLU A 525 17.71 -22.85 -21.13
CA GLU A 525 18.68 -22.36 -20.15
C GLU A 525 18.06 -22.32 -18.73
N GLY A 526 16.81 -21.86 -18.61
CA GLY A 526 16.12 -21.75 -17.32
C GLY A 526 15.43 -23.02 -16.81
N LYS A 527 15.49 -24.14 -17.55
CA LYS A 527 14.66 -25.31 -17.27
C LYS A 527 14.87 -25.91 -15.88
N ASP A 528 16.10 -25.89 -15.38
CA ASP A 528 16.48 -26.49 -14.11
C ASP A 528 16.22 -25.51 -12.93
N GLY A 529 15.79 -24.28 -13.25
CA GLY A 529 15.49 -23.20 -12.29
C GLY A 529 14.01 -22.99 -12.00
N MET A 530 13.12 -23.86 -12.50
CA MET A 530 11.66 -23.70 -12.41
C MET A 530 10.96 -25.04 -12.14
N ARG A 531 9.67 -25.00 -11.80
CA ARG A 531 8.82 -26.20 -11.69
C ARG A 531 8.76 -27.03 -12.98
N ALA A 532 8.35 -28.29 -12.87
CA ALA A 532 8.10 -29.13 -14.03
C ALA A 532 7.11 -28.47 -14.99
N ARG A 533 7.41 -28.57 -16.29
CA ARG A 533 6.57 -28.04 -17.38
C ARG A 533 5.21 -28.74 -17.37
N THR A 534 4.13 -28.00 -17.65
CA THR A 534 2.82 -28.60 -17.86
C THR A 534 2.79 -29.35 -19.19
N PRO A 535 1.85 -30.29 -19.41
CA PRO A 535 1.71 -30.97 -20.70
C PRO A 535 1.57 -30.02 -21.89
N ASP A 536 0.93 -28.86 -21.69
CA ASP A 536 0.75 -27.84 -22.74
C ASP A 536 2.05 -27.09 -23.02
N GLU A 537 2.81 -26.74 -21.98
CA GLU A 537 4.15 -26.15 -22.10
C GLU A 537 5.13 -27.13 -22.78
N GLU A 538 5.06 -28.43 -22.47
CA GLU A 538 5.87 -29.46 -23.14
C GLU A 538 5.54 -29.57 -24.63
N ARG A 539 4.27 -29.51 -25.02
CA ARG A 539 3.84 -29.50 -26.43
C ARG A 539 4.37 -28.27 -27.17
N LEU A 540 4.27 -27.09 -26.56
CA LEU A 540 4.80 -25.84 -27.12
C LEU A 540 6.32 -25.93 -27.35
N VAL A 541 7.08 -26.38 -26.36
CA VAL A 541 8.54 -26.50 -26.46
C VAL A 541 8.93 -27.53 -27.51
N ALA A 542 8.29 -28.70 -27.54
CA ALA A 542 8.56 -29.73 -28.53
C ALA A 542 8.26 -29.26 -29.97
N ALA A 543 7.17 -28.53 -30.18
CA ALA A 543 6.86 -27.93 -31.48
C ALA A 543 7.86 -26.85 -31.89
N SER A 544 8.31 -26.03 -30.92
CA SER A 544 9.30 -24.97 -31.14
C SER A 544 10.68 -25.54 -31.49
N GLN A 545 11.12 -26.60 -30.80
CA GLN A 545 12.36 -27.31 -31.10
C GLN A 545 12.36 -27.91 -32.52
N ARG A 546 11.23 -28.49 -32.96
CA ARG A 546 11.08 -29.01 -34.32
C ARG A 546 11.19 -27.90 -35.36
N ARG A 547 10.50 -26.77 -35.17
CA ARG A 547 10.56 -25.62 -36.07
C ARG A 547 11.97 -25.03 -36.17
N VAL A 548 12.65 -24.86 -35.03
CA VAL A 548 14.03 -24.34 -35.01
C VAL A 548 14.98 -25.32 -35.70
N ALA A 549 14.86 -26.62 -35.46
CA ALA A 549 15.66 -27.65 -36.14
C ALA A 549 15.44 -27.65 -37.66
N GLU A 550 14.19 -27.56 -38.11
CA GLU A 550 13.84 -27.43 -39.52
C GLU A 550 14.43 -26.16 -40.15
N SER A 551 14.35 -25.03 -39.46
CA SER A 551 14.92 -23.76 -39.92
C SER A 551 16.45 -23.82 -40.04
N ARG A 552 17.14 -24.45 -39.09
CA ARG A 552 18.60 -24.66 -39.13
C ARG A 552 19.00 -25.57 -40.30
N ILE A 553 18.26 -26.65 -40.54
CA ILE A 553 18.45 -27.53 -41.70
C ILE A 553 18.24 -26.77 -43.02
N GLN A 554 17.25 -25.87 -43.10
CA GLN A 554 17.02 -25.04 -44.29
C GLN A 554 18.16 -24.02 -44.52
N VAL A 555 18.68 -23.40 -43.46
CA VAL A 555 19.82 -22.47 -43.55
C VAL A 555 21.12 -23.20 -43.94
N GLU A 556 21.37 -24.39 -43.40
CA GLU A 556 22.52 -25.21 -43.77
C GLU A 556 22.43 -25.75 -45.19
N ARG A 557 21.23 -26.13 -45.67
CA ARG A 557 20.98 -26.49 -47.08
C ARG A 557 21.32 -25.31 -48.00
N ARG A 558 20.93 -24.08 -47.64
CA ARG A 558 21.29 -22.85 -48.37
C ARG A 558 22.79 -22.56 -48.34
N ARG A 559 23.50 -22.83 -47.23
CA ARG A 559 24.96 -22.67 -47.12
C ARG A 559 25.73 -23.73 -47.93
N ARG A 560 25.27 -24.99 -47.97
CA ARG A 560 25.84 -26.05 -48.82
C ARG A 560 25.62 -25.78 -50.31
N GLN A 561 24.44 -25.29 -50.70
CA GLN A 561 24.16 -24.84 -52.07
C GLN A 561 25.07 -23.67 -52.50
N ARG A 562 25.34 -22.69 -51.60
CA ARG A 562 26.25 -21.57 -51.89
C ARG A 562 27.72 -22.00 -52.08
N ARG A 563 28.21 -22.99 -51.34
CA ARG A 563 29.60 -23.51 -51.51
C ARG A 563 29.80 -24.31 -52.80
N LEU A 564 28.79 -25.08 -53.21
CA LEU A 564 28.81 -25.78 -54.51
C LEU A 564 28.70 -24.80 -55.70
N LEU A 565 27.89 -23.74 -55.55
CA LEU A 565 27.78 -22.66 -56.55
C LEU A 565 29.06 -21.82 -56.68
N GLN A 566 29.83 -21.62 -55.60
CA GLN A 566 31.11 -20.90 -55.64
C GLN A 566 32.21 -21.67 -56.39
N LEU A 567 32.23 -23.00 -56.30
CA LEU A 567 33.16 -23.85 -57.07
C LEU A 567 32.78 -23.95 -58.56
N ALA A 568 31.48 -23.97 -58.88
CA ALA A 568 31.01 -23.94 -60.27
C ALA A 568 31.21 -22.57 -60.94
N ALA A 569 31.18 -21.48 -60.16
CA ALA A 569 31.35 -20.12 -60.66
C ALA A 569 32.78 -19.80 -61.15
N VAL A 570 33.83 -20.45 -60.63
CA VAL A 570 35.21 -20.22 -61.09
C VAL A 570 35.43 -20.74 -62.53
N VAL A 571 34.71 -21.78 -62.94
CA VAL A 571 34.82 -22.38 -64.28
C VAL A 571 33.87 -21.73 -65.29
N ALA A 572 32.70 -21.28 -64.85
CA ALA A 572 31.69 -20.66 -65.73
C ALA A 572 31.94 -19.16 -66.03
N VAL A 573 32.64 -18.43 -65.14
CA VAL A 573 32.93 -16.99 -65.30
C VAL A 573 33.91 -16.71 -66.46
N ALA A 574 34.69 -17.70 -66.91
CA ALA A 574 35.55 -17.55 -68.09
C ALA A 574 34.78 -17.58 -69.42
N LEU A 575 33.56 -18.16 -69.47
CA LEU A 575 32.86 -18.42 -70.74
C LEU A 575 31.56 -17.61 -70.96
N ILE A 576 31.03 -16.92 -69.95
CA ILE A 576 29.73 -16.22 -70.03
C ILE A 576 29.88 -14.68 -69.99
N LEU A 577 31.11 -14.15 -69.95
CA LEU A 577 31.43 -12.72 -70.09
C LEU A 577 31.03 -12.12 -71.47
N GLY A 578 30.55 -12.92 -72.41
CA GLY A 578 30.18 -12.46 -73.76
C GLY A 578 28.71 -12.14 -74.01
N ALA A 579 27.75 -12.71 -73.29
CA ALA A 579 26.36 -12.76 -73.80
C ALA A 579 25.24 -12.28 -72.85
N ALA A 580 25.51 -12.05 -71.56
CA ALA A 580 24.46 -11.75 -70.57
C ALA A 580 24.41 -10.27 -70.09
N SER A 581 25.20 -9.38 -70.70
CA SER A 581 25.28 -7.96 -70.32
C SER A 581 24.10 -7.11 -70.82
N LEU A 582 23.30 -7.59 -71.78
CA LEU A 582 22.21 -6.79 -72.36
C LEU A 582 20.83 -7.03 -71.70
N SER A 583 20.58 -8.21 -71.12
CA SER A 583 19.26 -8.58 -70.59
C SER A 583 19.08 -8.27 -69.09
N LEU A 584 20.15 -8.17 -68.31
CA LEU A 584 20.08 -7.86 -66.87
C LEU A 584 20.00 -6.34 -66.59
N TRP A 585 20.48 -5.51 -67.51
CA TRP A 585 20.41 -4.04 -67.40
C TRP A 585 18.96 -3.54 -67.49
N GLN A 586 18.14 -4.16 -68.35
CA GLN A 586 16.72 -3.80 -68.52
C GLN A 586 15.84 -4.22 -67.34
N TRP A 587 16.20 -5.29 -66.62
CA TRP A 587 15.42 -5.78 -65.48
C TRP A 587 15.75 -5.04 -64.16
N GLN A 588 17.00 -4.61 -63.98
CA GLN A 588 17.40 -3.82 -62.80
C GLN A 588 16.92 -2.36 -62.83
N GLN A 589 16.79 -1.75 -64.02
CA GLN A 589 16.20 -0.40 -64.13
C GLN A 589 14.71 -0.37 -63.76
N ALA A 590 13.96 -1.45 -64.01
CA ALA A 590 12.53 -1.52 -63.70
C ALA A 590 12.23 -1.57 -62.19
N ARG A 591 13.00 -2.36 -61.42
CA ARG A 591 12.77 -2.49 -59.95
C ARG A 591 13.22 -1.28 -59.14
N ALA A 592 14.34 -0.64 -59.50
CA ALA A 592 14.84 0.53 -58.78
C ALA A 592 14.08 1.83 -59.11
N ALA A 593 13.35 1.87 -60.23
CA ALA A 593 12.45 2.97 -60.59
C ALA A 593 11.13 2.92 -59.81
N GLU A 594 10.60 1.71 -59.54
CA GLU A 594 9.34 1.51 -58.84
C GLU A 594 9.40 1.91 -57.36
N GLU A 595 10.51 1.59 -56.67
CA GLU A 595 10.67 1.93 -55.24
C GLU A 595 10.95 3.43 -55.03
N ARG A 596 11.73 4.06 -55.92
CA ARG A 596 12.03 5.51 -55.85
C ARG A 596 10.86 6.37 -56.33
N ALA A 597 10.00 5.86 -57.22
CA ALA A 597 8.76 6.54 -57.62
C ALA A 597 7.72 6.51 -56.50
N ARG A 598 7.66 5.40 -55.75
CA ARG A 598 6.79 5.18 -54.58
C ARG A 598 7.18 6.10 -53.42
N ASP A 599 8.46 6.17 -53.04
CA ASP A 599 8.91 7.04 -51.95
C ASP A 599 8.81 8.54 -52.30
N ARG A 600 9.01 8.92 -53.57
CA ARG A 600 8.82 10.30 -54.04
C ARG A 600 7.35 10.68 -54.23
N ALA A 601 6.44 9.71 -54.39
CA ALA A 601 5.00 9.98 -54.45
C ALA A 601 4.45 10.23 -53.05
N TYR A 602 4.97 9.54 -52.04
CA TYR A 602 4.59 9.74 -50.63
C TYR A 602 5.10 11.05 -50.03
N ALA A 603 6.32 11.48 -50.39
CA ALA A 603 6.83 12.80 -49.99
C ALA A 603 6.11 13.97 -50.70
N ALA A 604 5.60 13.76 -51.92
CA ALA A 604 4.84 14.77 -52.65
C ALA A 604 3.36 14.84 -52.23
N LEU A 605 2.81 13.79 -51.60
CA LEU A 605 1.44 13.75 -51.10
C LEU A 605 1.29 14.53 -49.77
N GLY A 606 2.30 14.45 -48.89
CA GLY A 606 2.32 15.20 -47.62
C GLY A 606 2.44 16.71 -47.79
N ASN A 607 3.19 17.18 -48.79
CA ASN A 607 3.43 18.62 -49.00
C ASN A 607 2.34 19.34 -49.80
N ASN A 608 1.43 18.63 -50.50
CA ASN A 608 0.41 19.25 -51.35
C ASN A 608 -1.00 19.31 -50.71
N LEU A 609 -1.19 18.72 -49.52
CA LEU A 609 -2.46 18.69 -48.80
C LEU A 609 -2.47 19.59 -47.54
N GLU A 610 -1.38 20.34 -47.33
CA GLU A 610 -1.15 21.20 -46.16
C GLU A 610 -1.94 22.53 -46.21
N GLU A 611 -2.39 22.95 -47.41
CA GLU A 611 -2.96 24.29 -47.63
C GLU A 611 -4.49 24.42 -47.50
N ASP A 612 -5.30 23.36 -47.70
CA ASP A 612 -6.77 23.50 -47.64
C ASP A 612 -7.52 22.47 -46.76
N HIS A 613 -7.00 21.23 -46.57
CA HIS A 613 -7.73 20.16 -45.86
C HIS A 613 -6.82 19.25 -45.01
N GLN A 614 -6.22 19.82 -43.96
CA GLN A 614 -5.20 19.18 -43.11
C GLN A 614 -5.62 17.86 -42.44
N THR A 615 -6.90 17.68 -42.11
CA THR A 615 -7.37 16.46 -41.43
C THR A 615 -7.48 15.27 -42.37
N GLU A 616 -7.89 15.49 -43.62
CA GLU A 616 -8.06 14.44 -44.64
C GLU A 616 -6.69 13.96 -45.16
N ALA A 617 -5.70 14.86 -45.17
CA ALA A 617 -4.30 14.57 -45.50
C ALA A 617 -3.65 13.55 -44.54
N ALA A 618 -3.85 13.75 -43.23
CA ALA A 618 -3.29 12.89 -42.20
C ALA A 618 -3.94 11.49 -42.22
N LEU A 619 -5.26 11.42 -42.43
CA LEU A 619 -6.01 10.17 -42.49
C LEU A 619 -5.60 9.31 -43.70
N VAL A 620 -5.37 9.93 -44.87
CA VAL A 620 -4.85 9.24 -46.07
C VAL A 620 -3.39 8.77 -45.90
N ALA A 621 -2.56 9.52 -45.16
CA ALA A 621 -1.18 9.15 -44.90
C ALA A 621 -1.03 7.92 -43.98
N LEU A 622 -1.99 7.70 -43.06
CA LEU A 622 -2.02 6.51 -42.21
C LEU A 622 -2.43 5.23 -42.94
N GLU A 623 -3.32 5.33 -43.94
CA GLU A 623 -3.90 4.17 -44.60
C GLU A 623 -2.99 3.54 -45.68
N VAL A 624 -1.93 4.25 -46.05
CA VAL A 624 -0.97 3.84 -47.10
C VAL A 624 0.25 3.09 -46.54
N ARG A 625 0.43 3.04 -45.20
CA ARG A 625 1.54 2.32 -44.55
C ARG A 625 1.04 1.11 -43.75
N GLN A 626 1.74 -0.02 -43.88
CA GLN A 626 1.46 -1.19 -43.05
C GLN A 626 1.64 -0.86 -41.54
N PRO A 627 0.86 -1.48 -40.63
CA PRO A 627 0.70 -1.02 -39.25
C PRO A 627 1.88 -1.32 -38.32
N ASP A 628 2.97 -1.89 -38.82
CA ASP A 628 4.12 -2.24 -37.98
C ASP A 628 5.23 -1.20 -38.14
N SER A 629 5.45 -0.45 -37.05
CA SER A 629 6.61 0.40 -36.73
C SER A 629 6.71 1.78 -37.40
N THR A 630 6.20 2.82 -36.74
CA THR A 630 6.96 4.06 -36.42
C THR A 630 6.13 5.03 -35.54
N PRO A 631 6.68 5.60 -34.44
CA PRO A 631 5.99 6.54 -33.54
C PRO A 631 5.49 7.84 -34.19
N THR A 632 5.95 8.15 -35.40
CA THR A 632 5.60 9.38 -36.13
C THR A 632 4.20 9.40 -36.74
N ALA A 633 3.62 8.25 -37.11
CA ALA A 633 2.27 8.24 -37.73
C ALA A 633 1.15 8.43 -36.69
N GLU A 634 1.29 7.79 -35.53
CA GLU A 634 0.42 7.97 -34.38
C GLU A 634 0.49 9.42 -33.86
N SER A 635 1.69 10.00 -33.80
CA SER A 635 1.89 11.42 -33.47
C SER A 635 1.19 12.37 -34.47
N LEU A 636 1.22 12.08 -35.77
CA LEU A 636 0.53 12.89 -36.78
C LEU A 636 -1.00 12.74 -36.71
N LEU A 637 -1.52 11.55 -36.42
CA LEU A 637 -2.94 11.33 -36.15
C LEU A 637 -3.39 12.10 -34.91
N HIS A 638 -2.65 11.98 -33.81
CA HIS A 638 -2.94 12.72 -32.58
C HIS A 638 -2.87 14.22 -32.79
N LYS A 639 -1.91 14.70 -33.57
CA LYS A 639 -1.82 16.11 -33.95
C LYS A 639 -3.05 16.56 -34.72
N ALA A 640 -3.42 15.87 -35.79
CA ALA A 640 -4.59 16.20 -36.61
C ALA A 640 -5.92 16.13 -35.83
N LEU A 641 -6.05 15.16 -34.91
CA LEU A 641 -7.19 15.06 -34.00
C LEU A 641 -7.19 16.19 -32.98
N SER A 642 -6.03 16.53 -32.41
CA SER A 642 -5.92 17.63 -31.44
C SER A 642 -6.22 19.00 -32.05
N ASP A 643 -5.75 19.26 -33.28
CA ASP A 643 -6.04 20.49 -34.01
C ASP A 643 -7.55 20.63 -34.28
N SER A 644 -8.26 19.50 -34.44
CA SER A 644 -9.72 19.48 -34.63
C SER A 644 -10.54 19.65 -33.34
N VAL A 645 -9.91 19.47 -32.18
CA VAL A 645 -10.52 19.62 -30.86
C VAL A 645 -10.13 20.94 -30.20
N GLN A 646 -9.07 21.61 -30.68
CA GLN A 646 -8.67 22.94 -30.24
C GLN A 646 -9.69 23.99 -30.70
N ILE A 647 -10.24 24.75 -29.76
CA ILE A 647 -11.23 25.81 -30.02
C ILE A 647 -10.52 27.12 -30.36
N THR A 648 -9.56 27.51 -29.52
CA THR A 648 -8.82 28.77 -29.73
C THR A 648 -7.48 28.77 -28.98
N THR A 649 -6.54 29.59 -29.47
CA THR A 649 -5.26 29.88 -28.80
C THR A 649 -5.30 31.30 -28.27
N LEU A 650 -5.04 31.46 -26.98
CA LEU A 650 -4.93 32.75 -26.31
C LEU A 650 -3.50 33.27 -26.50
N THR A 651 -3.30 34.07 -27.55
CA THR A 651 -2.00 34.66 -27.88
C THR A 651 -1.92 36.11 -27.41
N GLY A 652 -0.76 36.50 -26.85
CA GLY A 652 -0.52 37.88 -26.44
C GLY A 652 0.45 38.05 -25.28
N HIS A 653 0.71 37.00 -24.50
CA HIS A 653 1.79 37.00 -23.52
C HIS A 653 3.15 36.91 -24.19
N THR A 654 4.16 37.58 -23.61
CA THR A 654 5.54 37.60 -24.16
C THR A 654 6.51 36.69 -23.40
N ALA A 655 6.03 36.00 -22.37
CA ALA A 655 6.78 35.05 -21.57
C ALA A 655 5.84 33.94 -21.06
N ALA A 656 6.42 32.94 -20.39
CA ALA A 656 5.74 31.71 -19.99
C ALA A 656 4.42 31.99 -19.26
N VAL A 657 3.38 31.20 -19.59
CA VAL A 657 2.09 31.25 -18.90
C VAL A 657 2.08 30.14 -17.87
N GLN A 658 2.02 30.50 -16.59
CA GLN A 658 2.10 29.54 -15.48
C GLN A 658 0.74 28.96 -15.09
N ALA A 659 -0.31 29.78 -15.13
CA ALA A 659 -1.63 29.37 -14.71
C ALA A 659 -2.70 29.87 -15.68
N ALA A 660 -3.72 29.06 -15.90
CA ALA A 660 -4.94 29.45 -16.58
C ALA A 660 -6.16 28.83 -15.87
N SER A 661 -7.22 29.61 -15.67
CA SER A 661 -8.47 29.14 -15.07
C SER A 661 -9.70 29.78 -15.71
N PHE A 662 -10.80 29.04 -15.76
CA PHE A 662 -12.08 29.56 -16.21
C PHE A 662 -12.77 30.39 -15.12
N SER A 663 -13.60 31.34 -15.53
CA SER A 663 -14.59 31.95 -14.64
C SER A 663 -15.67 30.93 -14.23
N PRO A 664 -16.39 31.15 -13.12
CA PRO A 664 -17.42 30.23 -12.63
C PRO A 664 -18.58 29.97 -13.61
N ASP A 665 -18.83 30.89 -14.54
CA ASP A 665 -19.81 30.76 -15.63
C ASP A 665 -19.21 30.16 -16.93
N GLY A 666 -17.90 29.89 -16.95
CA GLY A 666 -17.15 29.39 -18.10
C GLY A 666 -17.00 30.36 -19.26
N THR A 667 -17.49 31.60 -19.16
CA THR A 667 -17.49 32.56 -20.30
C THR A 667 -16.14 33.23 -20.52
N ARG A 668 -15.28 33.26 -19.49
CA ARG A 668 -13.98 33.91 -19.50
C ARG A 668 -12.88 32.98 -19.00
N VAL A 669 -11.65 33.30 -19.37
CA VAL A 669 -10.44 32.66 -18.86
C VAL A 669 -9.53 33.75 -18.29
N VAL A 670 -8.87 33.48 -17.18
CA VAL A 670 -7.77 34.31 -16.67
C VAL A 670 -6.46 33.55 -16.83
N THR A 671 -5.42 34.22 -17.30
CA THR A 671 -4.06 33.70 -17.41
C THR A 671 -3.09 34.51 -16.58
N ALA A 672 -2.08 33.88 -16.00
CA ALA A 672 -0.97 34.53 -15.28
C ALA A 672 0.36 34.20 -15.96
N SER A 673 1.21 35.22 -16.17
CA SER A 673 2.45 35.08 -16.93
C SER A 673 3.64 35.78 -16.27
N TYR A 674 4.82 35.27 -16.59
CA TYR A 674 6.11 35.90 -16.28
C TYR A 674 6.35 37.22 -17.02
N ASP A 675 5.47 37.59 -17.97
CA ASP A 675 5.52 38.88 -18.66
C ASP A 675 5.01 40.06 -17.82
N GLN A 676 4.85 39.84 -16.52
CA GLN A 676 4.35 40.81 -15.54
C GLN A 676 2.87 41.17 -15.70
N THR A 677 2.12 40.37 -16.46
CA THR A 677 0.69 40.57 -16.65
C THR A 677 -0.12 39.31 -16.33
N ALA A 678 -1.31 39.53 -15.80
CA ALA A 678 -2.41 38.59 -15.94
C ALA A 678 -3.39 39.13 -16.98
N ARG A 679 -4.05 38.26 -17.74
CA ARG A 679 -5.00 38.67 -18.78
C ARG A 679 -6.31 37.93 -18.63
N ILE A 680 -7.40 38.65 -18.89
CA ILE A 680 -8.75 38.09 -18.93
C ILE A 680 -9.13 37.98 -20.40
N TRP A 681 -9.63 36.83 -20.80
CA TRP A 681 -9.96 36.49 -22.18
C TRP A 681 -11.42 36.07 -22.26
N ASN A 682 -12.03 36.32 -23.42
CA ASN A 682 -13.30 35.70 -23.76
C ASN A 682 -13.06 34.25 -24.17
N ALA A 683 -13.66 33.29 -23.46
CA ALA A 683 -13.38 31.88 -23.64
C ALA A 683 -13.91 31.27 -24.95
N ALA A 684 -14.82 31.95 -25.64
CA ALA A 684 -15.39 31.50 -26.92
C ALA A 684 -14.59 32.05 -28.11
N THR A 685 -14.17 33.31 -28.04
CA THR A 685 -13.50 34.00 -29.16
C THR A 685 -11.98 34.04 -29.04
N GLY A 686 -11.44 33.84 -27.83
CA GLY A 686 -10.03 34.02 -27.53
C GLY A 686 -9.56 35.48 -27.48
N GLN A 687 -10.47 36.44 -27.61
CA GLN A 687 -10.13 37.87 -27.58
C GLN A 687 -9.79 38.34 -26.16
N PRO A 688 -8.75 39.18 -25.97
CA PRO A 688 -8.43 39.76 -24.68
C PRO A 688 -9.51 40.79 -24.26
N ILE A 689 -10.02 40.64 -23.06
CA ILE A 689 -10.98 41.56 -22.42
C ILE A 689 -10.24 42.61 -21.60
N ALA A 690 -9.28 42.19 -20.78
CA ALA A 690 -8.52 43.07 -19.89
C ALA A 690 -7.09 42.57 -19.68
N THR A 691 -6.17 43.51 -19.44
CA THR A 691 -4.77 43.23 -19.06
C THR A 691 -4.50 43.83 -17.68
N LEU A 692 -4.16 42.98 -16.72
CA LEU A 692 -3.91 43.29 -15.33
C LEU A 692 -2.38 43.37 -15.11
N ARG A 693 -1.84 44.57 -14.87
CA ARG A 693 -0.38 44.81 -14.88
C ARG A 693 0.20 44.84 -13.46
N HIS A 694 1.27 44.09 -13.26
CA HIS A 694 2.17 44.15 -12.11
C HIS A 694 3.53 44.73 -12.51
N THR A 695 4.41 44.95 -11.53
CA THR A 695 5.80 45.42 -11.78
C THR A 695 6.82 44.28 -11.83
N ALA A 696 6.37 43.03 -11.63
CA ALA A 696 7.16 41.81 -11.73
C ALA A 696 6.25 40.66 -12.16
N ALA A 697 6.81 39.45 -12.33
CA ALA A 697 6.09 38.26 -12.79
C ALA A 697 4.82 37.99 -11.98
N VAL A 698 3.76 37.54 -12.65
CA VAL A 698 2.50 37.14 -12.00
C VAL A 698 2.49 35.63 -11.89
N GLN A 699 2.47 35.12 -10.65
CA GLN A 699 2.59 33.69 -10.35
C GLN A 699 1.23 32.98 -10.43
N ALA A 700 0.18 33.62 -9.93
CA ALA A 700 -1.16 33.04 -9.89
C ALA A 700 -2.24 34.09 -10.18
N ALA A 701 -3.33 33.63 -10.79
CA ALA A 701 -4.54 34.43 -10.97
C ALA A 701 -5.79 33.54 -10.84
N SER A 702 -6.79 33.99 -10.09
CA SER A 702 -8.05 33.27 -9.92
C SER A 702 -9.26 34.22 -9.88
N PHE A 703 -10.41 33.74 -10.36
CA PHE A 703 -11.67 34.47 -10.23
C PHE A 703 -12.25 34.34 -8.82
N SER A 704 -13.04 35.34 -8.41
CA SER A 704 -13.94 35.20 -7.26
C SER A 704 -15.06 34.20 -7.54
N PRO A 705 -15.69 33.62 -6.51
CA PRO A 705 -16.77 32.63 -6.69
C PRO A 705 -17.98 33.13 -7.49
N ASP A 706 -18.25 34.44 -7.47
CA ASP A 706 -19.28 35.11 -8.26
C ASP A 706 -18.80 35.52 -9.67
N GLY A 707 -17.51 35.33 -9.98
CA GLY A 707 -16.88 35.71 -11.25
C GLY A 707 -16.73 37.23 -11.48
N THR A 708 -17.10 38.08 -10.53
CA THR A 708 -17.10 39.54 -10.73
C THR A 708 -15.70 40.16 -10.56
N ARG A 709 -14.80 39.46 -9.85
CA ARG A 709 -13.46 39.92 -9.52
C ARG A 709 -12.40 38.88 -9.87
N VAL A 710 -11.17 39.34 -10.00
CA VAL A 710 -9.97 38.50 -10.15
C VAL A 710 -8.98 38.89 -9.06
N VAL A 711 -8.32 37.91 -8.46
CA VAL A 711 -7.15 38.14 -7.61
C VAL A 711 -5.90 37.66 -8.33
N THR A 712 -4.84 38.45 -8.25
CA THR A 712 -3.52 38.12 -8.80
C THR A 712 -2.47 38.12 -7.69
N ALA A 713 -1.48 37.23 -7.79
CA ALA A 713 -0.31 37.15 -6.91
C ALA A 713 0.96 37.37 -7.73
N SER A 714 1.88 38.22 -7.25
CA SER A 714 3.06 38.61 -8.02
C SER A 714 4.34 38.65 -7.18
N ASP A 715 5.46 38.47 -7.89
CA ASP A 715 6.81 38.68 -7.38
C ASP A 715 7.08 40.13 -6.95
N ASP A 716 6.20 41.07 -7.31
CA ASP A 716 6.27 42.47 -6.86
C ASP A 716 5.89 42.66 -5.38
N LYS A 717 5.71 41.56 -4.64
CA LYS A 717 5.34 41.51 -3.22
C LYS A 717 3.91 41.96 -2.95
N THR A 718 3.09 42.10 -3.99
CA THR A 718 1.68 42.45 -3.86
C THR A 718 0.78 41.36 -4.41
N ALA A 719 -0.37 41.20 -3.78
CA ALA A 719 -1.53 40.64 -4.43
C ALA A 719 -2.50 41.78 -4.77
N ARG A 720 -3.27 41.65 -5.85
CA ARG A 720 -4.20 42.70 -6.28
C ARG A 720 -5.56 42.10 -6.61
N VAL A 721 -6.61 42.80 -6.22
CA VAL A 721 -7.99 42.47 -6.57
C VAL A 721 -8.44 43.41 -7.67
N TRP A 722 -9.00 42.85 -8.74
CA TRP A 722 -9.37 43.54 -9.96
C TRP A 722 -10.84 43.32 -10.26
N ASN A 723 -11.45 44.28 -10.93
CA ASN A 723 -12.76 44.09 -11.53
C ASN A 723 -12.62 43.25 -12.81
N ALA A 724 -13.30 42.11 -12.87
CA ALA A 724 -13.11 41.14 -13.94
C ALA A 724 -13.69 41.56 -15.31
N THR A 725 -14.48 42.64 -15.34
CA THR A 725 -15.11 43.17 -16.55
C THR A 725 -14.33 44.35 -17.12
N THR A 726 -13.91 45.27 -16.24
CA THR A 726 -13.22 46.51 -16.64
C THR A 726 -11.70 46.40 -16.61
N GLY A 727 -11.15 45.42 -15.89
CA GLY A 727 -9.71 45.31 -15.66
C GLY A 727 -9.14 46.34 -14.69
N GLN A 728 -9.98 47.16 -14.05
CA GLN A 728 -9.54 48.19 -13.11
C GLN A 728 -9.18 47.56 -11.75
N PRO A 729 -8.11 48.04 -11.08
CA PRO A 729 -7.76 47.59 -9.73
C PRO A 729 -8.82 48.07 -8.73
N ILE A 730 -9.33 47.16 -7.91
CA ILE A 730 -10.23 47.43 -6.79
C ILE A 730 -9.41 47.65 -5.52
N ALA A 731 -8.46 46.75 -5.25
CA ALA A 731 -7.65 46.80 -4.05
C ALA A 731 -6.22 46.31 -4.33
N ILE A 732 -5.24 46.94 -3.69
CA ILE A 732 -3.83 46.52 -3.72
C ILE A 732 -3.46 46.05 -2.31
N LEU A 733 -3.19 44.75 -2.18
CA LEU A 733 -2.89 44.09 -0.92
C LEU A 733 -1.40 44.27 -0.61
N THR A 734 -1.08 45.37 0.06
CA THR A 734 0.30 45.75 0.40
C THR A 734 0.67 45.33 1.83
N GLY A 735 1.88 44.79 2.00
CA GLY A 735 2.43 44.48 3.32
C GLY A 735 3.35 43.27 3.38
N HIS A 736 3.34 42.39 2.37
CA HIS A 736 4.32 41.30 2.26
C HIS A 736 5.73 41.86 1.97
N THR A 737 6.76 41.24 2.55
CA THR A 737 8.16 41.69 2.37
C THR A 737 8.91 40.92 1.29
N GLY A 738 8.33 39.81 0.82
CA GLY A 738 8.83 38.95 -0.25
C GLY A 738 7.75 38.67 -1.32
N PRO A 739 8.12 37.97 -2.41
CA PRO A 739 7.20 37.57 -3.48
C PRO A 739 5.93 36.89 -2.96
N VAL A 740 4.77 37.19 -3.58
CA VAL A 740 3.50 36.51 -3.28
C VAL A 740 3.29 35.44 -4.34
N TRP A 741 3.25 34.17 -3.92
CA TRP A 741 3.21 33.03 -4.83
C TRP A 741 1.78 32.60 -5.16
N ALA A 742 0.90 32.59 -4.17
CA ALA A 742 -0.49 32.20 -4.34
C ALA A 742 -1.44 33.20 -3.68
N ALA A 743 -2.59 33.40 -4.33
CA ALA A 743 -3.71 34.15 -3.76
C ALA A 743 -5.03 33.49 -4.17
N SER A 744 -5.96 33.39 -3.22
CA SER A 744 -7.28 32.79 -3.45
C SER A 744 -8.36 33.52 -2.65
N PHE A 745 -9.57 33.56 -3.19
CA PHE A 745 -10.74 34.10 -2.49
C PHE A 745 -11.29 33.12 -1.46
N SER A 746 -11.92 33.64 -0.42
CA SER A 746 -12.83 32.86 0.43
C SER A 746 -14.06 32.39 -0.37
N PRO A 747 -14.77 31.34 0.08
CA PRO A 747 -15.96 30.82 -0.63
C PRO A 747 -17.10 31.84 -0.82
N ASP A 748 -17.20 32.83 0.07
CA ASP A 748 -18.14 33.96 -0.03
C ASP A 748 -17.60 35.14 -0.89
N GLY A 749 -16.34 35.06 -1.32
CA GLY A 749 -15.63 36.12 -2.04
C GLY A 749 -15.29 37.36 -1.21
N GLY A 750 -15.62 37.40 0.08
CA GLY A 750 -15.43 38.57 0.94
C GLY A 750 -13.96 38.81 1.32
N GLN A 751 -13.15 37.76 1.32
CA GLN A 751 -11.77 37.78 1.77
C GLN A 751 -10.82 37.18 0.72
N VAL A 752 -9.54 37.51 0.84
CA VAL A 752 -8.45 36.92 0.07
C VAL A 752 -7.42 36.37 1.03
N VAL A 753 -6.95 35.14 0.80
CA VAL A 753 -5.77 34.58 1.46
C VAL A 753 -4.57 34.70 0.52
N THR A 754 -3.42 35.10 1.05
CA THR A 754 -2.15 35.18 0.31
C THR A 754 -1.07 34.35 0.98
N ALA A 755 -0.28 33.63 0.18
CA ALA A 755 0.91 32.91 0.60
C ALA A 755 2.16 33.56 0.00
N SER A 756 3.19 33.78 0.82
CA SER A 756 4.38 34.51 0.41
C SER A 756 5.68 33.82 0.84
N LEU A 757 6.73 34.11 0.06
CA LEU A 757 8.11 33.77 0.38
C LEU A 757 8.63 34.53 1.62
N ASP A 758 7.88 35.49 2.16
CA ASP A 758 8.18 36.12 3.46
C ASP A 758 7.80 35.27 4.68
N GLN A 759 7.47 33.99 4.46
CA GLN A 759 7.13 33.01 5.50
C GLN A 759 5.80 33.30 6.22
N THR A 760 4.96 34.18 5.66
CA THR A 760 3.64 34.52 6.23
C THR A 760 2.50 34.15 5.30
N VAL A 761 1.36 33.82 5.92
CA VAL A 761 0.06 33.76 5.25
C VAL A 761 -0.80 34.90 5.78
N ARG A 762 -1.47 35.64 4.89
CA ARG A 762 -2.28 36.79 5.28
C ARG A 762 -3.69 36.69 4.74
N ILE A 763 -4.66 37.18 5.53
CA ILE A 763 -6.05 37.32 5.12
C ILE A 763 -6.35 38.81 4.95
N TRP A 764 -6.99 39.15 3.85
CA TRP A 764 -7.33 40.50 3.47
C TRP A 764 -8.83 40.64 3.20
N ASN A 765 -9.37 41.83 3.43
CA ASN A 765 -10.68 42.18 2.94
C ASN A 765 -10.60 42.43 1.43
N ALA A 766 -11.37 41.68 0.64
CA ALA A 766 -11.28 41.71 -0.81
C ALA A 766 -11.80 43.01 -1.46
N ALA A 767 -12.62 43.80 -0.75
CA ALA A 767 -13.19 45.03 -1.27
C ALA A 767 -12.35 46.26 -0.92
N THR A 768 -11.79 46.31 0.29
CA THR A 768 -11.03 47.46 0.79
C THR A 768 -9.51 47.29 0.69
N GLY A 769 -9.04 46.05 0.58
CA GLY A 769 -7.63 45.70 0.64
C GLY A 769 -7.01 45.76 2.03
N GLN A 770 -7.81 45.95 3.07
CA GLN A 770 -7.32 45.98 4.45
C GLN A 770 -6.88 44.59 4.92
N LEU A 771 -5.74 44.53 5.62
CA LEU A 771 -5.25 43.33 6.27
C LEU A 771 -6.14 42.97 7.46
N ILE A 772 -6.70 41.76 7.47
CA ILE A 772 -7.56 41.24 8.54
C ILE A 772 -6.71 40.43 9.54
N ALA A 773 -5.88 39.51 9.05
CA ALA A 773 -5.10 38.62 9.88
C ALA A 773 -3.75 38.28 9.23
N THR A 774 -2.75 38.00 10.07
CA THR A 774 -1.43 37.50 9.64
C THR A 774 -1.10 36.26 10.46
N PHE A 775 -0.81 35.16 9.78
CA PHE A 775 -0.40 33.90 10.38
C PHE A 775 1.13 33.78 10.31
N THR A 776 1.75 33.75 11.49
CA THR A 776 3.20 33.67 11.69
C THR A 776 3.61 32.34 12.35
N GLY A 777 4.91 32.03 12.37
CA GLY A 777 5.45 30.81 13.01
C GLY A 777 5.81 29.68 12.05
N GLN A 778 5.78 29.96 10.75
CA GLN A 778 6.43 29.15 9.72
C GLN A 778 7.89 29.64 9.60
N THR A 779 8.86 28.75 9.35
CA THR A 779 10.28 29.12 9.22
C THR A 779 10.80 28.99 7.79
N GLY A 780 9.93 28.63 6.86
CA GLY A 780 10.22 28.46 5.43
C GLY A 780 9.23 29.23 4.56
N PRO A 781 9.55 29.45 3.27
CA PRO A 781 8.64 30.05 2.29
C PRO A 781 7.29 29.34 2.24
N VAL A 782 6.21 30.07 1.96
CA VAL A 782 4.86 29.47 1.78
C VAL A 782 4.45 29.58 0.32
N PHE A 783 4.31 28.44 -0.35
CA PHE A 783 3.94 28.41 -1.77
C PHE A 783 2.44 28.37 -2.00
N ALA A 784 1.68 27.72 -1.11
CA ALA A 784 0.25 27.56 -1.28
C ALA A 784 -0.51 27.89 0.01
N ALA A 785 -1.63 28.59 -0.13
CA ALA A 785 -2.63 28.74 0.91
C ALA A 785 -4.04 28.70 0.32
N SER A 786 -4.98 28.11 1.04
CA SER A 786 -6.38 27.98 0.62
C SER A 786 -7.32 28.02 1.81
N PHE A 787 -8.54 28.53 1.58
CA PHE A 787 -9.63 28.41 2.54
C PHE A 787 -10.24 27.02 2.49
N SER A 788 -10.79 26.57 3.62
CA SER A 788 -11.72 25.45 3.64
C SER A 788 -13.03 25.83 2.92
N PRO A 789 -13.81 24.86 2.42
CA PRO A 789 -15.06 25.13 1.69
C PRO A 789 -16.12 25.92 2.47
N ASP A 790 -16.10 25.83 3.80
CA ASP A 790 -16.96 26.60 4.71
C ASP A 790 -16.40 27.99 5.07
N GLY A 791 -15.18 28.33 4.60
CA GLY A 791 -14.49 29.59 4.88
C GLY A 791 -13.96 29.73 6.31
N THR A 792 -14.09 28.71 7.16
CA THR A 792 -13.76 28.82 8.60
C THR A 792 -12.29 28.55 8.92
N ARG A 793 -11.58 27.84 8.03
CA ARG A 793 -10.19 27.42 8.21
C ARG A 793 -9.34 27.84 7.03
N VAL A 794 -8.05 28.04 7.30
CA VAL A 794 -7.04 28.31 6.27
C VAL A 794 -5.94 27.26 6.35
N MET A 795 -5.64 26.64 5.22
CA MET A 795 -4.50 25.75 5.09
C MET A 795 -3.33 26.48 4.47
N ALA A 796 -2.13 26.19 4.96
CA ALA A 796 -0.87 26.70 4.44
C ALA A 796 0.13 25.56 4.26
N VAL A 797 0.89 25.61 3.17
CA VAL A 797 1.93 24.64 2.85
C VAL A 797 3.30 25.34 2.87
N PRO A 798 3.97 25.42 4.03
CA PRO A 798 5.35 25.86 4.10
C PRO A 798 6.30 24.82 3.53
N VAL A 799 7.38 25.31 2.92
CA VAL A 799 8.52 24.50 2.51
C VAL A 799 9.23 23.93 3.72
N ASP A 800 9.67 22.66 3.62
CA ASP A 800 10.43 21.92 4.64
C ASP A 800 9.81 21.91 6.03
N GLN A 801 8.49 22.11 6.11
CA GLN A 801 7.70 22.05 7.32
C GLN A 801 6.38 21.32 7.06
N PRO A 802 5.76 20.73 8.11
CA PRO A 802 4.45 20.13 7.95
C PRO A 802 3.40 21.18 7.54
N PRO A 803 2.50 20.85 6.60
CA PRO A 803 1.35 21.70 6.29
C PRO A 803 0.55 22.01 7.55
N ARG A 804 0.00 23.22 7.63
CA ARG A 804 -0.75 23.67 8.81
C ARG A 804 -2.16 24.10 8.44
N ILE A 805 -3.12 23.71 9.26
CA ILE A 805 -4.50 24.17 9.20
C ILE A 805 -4.73 25.12 10.38
N TRP A 806 -5.12 26.35 10.07
CA TRP A 806 -5.46 27.38 11.03
C TRP A 806 -6.98 27.47 11.16
N ALA A 807 -7.47 27.34 12.39
CA ALA A 807 -8.83 27.72 12.80
C ALA A 807 -8.73 28.93 13.74
N THR A 808 -9.84 29.36 14.35
CA THR A 808 -9.86 30.33 15.46
C THR A 808 -9.18 29.74 16.71
N GLY A 809 -7.86 29.62 16.71
CA GLY A 809 -7.09 28.98 17.79
C GLY A 809 -5.66 28.60 17.40
N ARG A 810 -5.14 27.53 18.01
CA ARG A 810 -3.80 26.99 17.69
C ARG A 810 -3.81 26.26 16.33
N PRO A 811 -2.74 26.40 15.51
CA PRO A 811 -2.66 25.70 14.24
C PRO A 811 -2.50 24.18 14.43
N ILE A 812 -3.19 23.40 13.61
CA ILE A 812 -3.06 21.95 13.51
C ILE A 812 -1.96 21.66 12.49
N ALA A 813 -0.90 20.96 12.91
CA ALA A 813 0.18 20.55 12.00
C ALA A 813 -0.06 19.13 11.48
N LEU A 814 0.03 18.95 10.16
CA LEU A 814 -0.11 17.65 9.48
C LEU A 814 1.26 16.95 9.42
N THR A 815 1.65 16.31 10.52
CA THR A 815 2.97 15.68 10.67
C THR A 815 2.98 14.25 10.16
N GLY A 816 3.97 13.90 9.32
CA GLY A 816 4.21 12.51 8.96
C GLY A 816 4.92 12.30 7.62
N HIS A 817 4.89 13.28 6.72
CA HIS A 817 5.72 13.26 5.51
C HIS A 817 7.21 13.36 5.86
N THR A 818 8.05 12.66 5.10
CA THR A 818 9.52 12.64 5.28
C THR A 818 10.27 13.48 4.24
N GLY A 819 9.54 14.17 3.36
CA GLY A 819 10.06 15.09 2.36
C GLY A 819 9.19 16.35 2.28
N ALA A 820 9.61 17.33 1.47
CA ALA A 820 8.85 18.55 1.28
C ALA A 820 7.43 18.26 0.74
N VAL A 821 6.45 19.04 1.18
CA VAL A 821 5.07 18.98 0.68
C VAL A 821 4.89 20.11 -0.32
N PHE A 822 4.43 19.79 -1.53
CA PHE A 822 4.25 20.79 -2.59
C PHE A 822 2.81 21.27 -2.72
N ALA A 823 1.86 20.35 -2.55
CA ALA A 823 0.45 20.66 -2.70
C ALA A 823 -0.36 20.11 -1.53
N ALA A 824 -1.40 20.85 -1.18
CA ALA A 824 -2.43 20.36 -0.28
C ALA A 824 -3.80 20.90 -0.72
N SER A 825 -4.85 20.09 -0.58
CA SER A 825 -6.22 20.47 -0.93
C SER A 825 -7.23 19.92 0.06
N PHE A 826 -8.26 20.71 0.38
CA PHE A 826 -9.40 20.24 1.18
C PHE A 826 -10.30 19.34 0.34
N SER A 827 -10.96 18.38 0.99
CA SER A 827 -12.12 17.71 0.39
C SER A 827 -13.30 18.68 0.24
N PRO A 828 -14.23 18.44 -0.68
CA PRO A 828 -15.38 19.33 -0.93
C PRO A 828 -16.26 19.59 0.30
N ASP A 829 -16.36 18.62 1.20
CA ASP A 829 -17.06 18.74 2.50
C ASP A 829 -16.21 19.40 3.60
N GLY A 830 -14.95 19.71 3.33
CA GLY A 830 -13.99 20.29 4.27
C GLY A 830 -13.54 19.36 5.40
N THR A 831 -13.98 18.10 5.44
CA THR A 831 -13.68 17.20 6.57
C THR A 831 -12.29 16.57 6.47
N ARG A 832 -11.72 16.53 5.28
CA ARG A 832 -10.42 15.91 4.98
C ARG A 832 -9.51 16.87 4.23
N VAL A 833 -8.21 16.59 4.32
CA VAL A 833 -7.17 17.25 3.51
C VAL A 833 -6.35 16.17 2.82
N VAL A 834 -5.97 16.40 1.57
CA VAL A 834 -4.96 15.60 0.87
C VAL A 834 -3.68 16.42 0.72
N THR A 835 -2.52 15.80 0.93
CA THR A 835 -1.19 16.40 0.74
C THR A 835 -0.37 15.57 -0.24
N ALA A 836 0.48 16.21 -1.04
CA ALA A 836 1.41 15.58 -1.99
C ALA A 836 2.86 15.94 -1.65
N SER A 837 3.78 14.96 -1.67
CA SER A 837 5.14 15.16 -1.18
C SER A 837 6.22 14.50 -2.04
N LEU A 838 7.42 15.07 -1.97
CA LEU A 838 8.68 14.48 -2.45
C LEU A 838 9.04 13.15 -1.80
N ASP A 839 8.40 12.76 -0.70
CA ASP A 839 8.56 11.42 -0.11
C ASP A 839 7.89 10.30 -0.92
N LYS A 840 7.44 10.61 -2.15
CA LYS A 840 6.79 9.70 -3.10
C LYS A 840 5.41 9.23 -2.64
N THR A 841 4.84 9.90 -1.63
CA THR A 841 3.50 9.60 -1.13
C THR A 841 2.60 10.81 -1.21
N ALA A 842 1.30 10.54 -1.36
CA ALA A 842 0.26 11.48 -0.96
C ALA A 842 -0.43 10.95 0.30
N ARG A 843 -0.97 11.84 1.13
CA ARG A 843 -1.65 11.45 2.39
C ARG A 843 -2.97 12.15 2.53
N ILE A 844 -3.94 11.43 3.08
CA ILE A 844 -5.26 11.94 3.43
C ILE A 844 -5.31 12.09 4.94
N TRP A 845 -5.73 13.25 5.42
CA TRP A 845 -5.76 13.65 6.82
C TRP A 845 -7.17 14.01 7.23
N ASN A 846 -7.47 13.80 8.50
CA ASN A 846 -8.65 14.42 9.10
C ASN A 846 -8.36 15.91 9.35
N ALA A 847 -9.17 16.79 8.74
CA ALA A 847 -8.93 18.22 8.77
C ALA A 847 -9.22 18.88 10.14
N ALA A 848 -9.92 18.20 11.04
CA ALA A 848 -10.22 18.68 12.39
C ALA A 848 -9.20 18.21 13.43
N THR A 849 -8.60 17.03 13.26
CA THR A 849 -7.66 16.45 14.24
C THR A 849 -6.21 16.41 13.79
N GLY A 850 -5.95 16.47 12.48
CA GLY A 850 -4.61 16.35 11.90
C GLY A 850 -4.06 14.91 11.84
N GLN A 851 -4.87 13.90 12.15
CA GLN A 851 -4.46 12.48 12.12
C GLN A 851 -4.44 11.91 10.68
N PRO A 852 -3.51 11.00 10.32
CA PRO A 852 -3.47 10.34 9.01
C PRO A 852 -4.62 9.33 8.86
N ILE A 853 -5.50 9.55 7.87
CA ILE A 853 -6.58 8.62 7.50
C ILE A 853 -6.05 7.53 6.57
N ALA A 854 -5.32 7.94 5.53
CA ALA A 854 -4.77 7.03 4.53
C ALA A 854 -3.44 7.56 3.98
N THR A 855 -2.53 6.65 3.65
CA THR A 855 -1.31 6.96 2.92
C THR A 855 -1.39 6.31 1.54
N LEU A 856 -1.33 7.13 0.50
CA LEU A 856 -1.43 6.74 -0.90
C LEU A 856 -0.02 6.39 -1.39
N THR A 857 0.31 5.10 -1.33
CA THR A 857 1.63 4.57 -1.73
C THR A 857 1.55 3.89 -3.09
N GLY A 858 2.52 4.17 -3.98
CA GLY A 858 2.64 3.48 -5.26
C GLY A 858 3.42 4.25 -6.32
N HIS A 859 3.57 5.57 -6.17
CA HIS A 859 4.45 6.37 -7.03
C HIS A 859 5.92 6.01 -6.79
N THR A 860 6.73 6.02 -7.86
CA THR A 860 8.17 5.68 -7.78
C THR A 860 9.08 6.90 -7.67
N ASP A 861 8.51 8.10 -7.82
CA ASP A 861 9.18 9.40 -7.67
C ASP A 861 8.28 10.40 -6.93
N GLY A 862 8.75 11.63 -6.69
CA GLY A 862 8.05 12.66 -5.94
C GLY A 862 6.65 12.95 -6.50
N VAL A 863 5.68 13.16 -5.60
CA VAL A 863 4.29 13.51 -5.94
C VAL A 863 4.16 15.03 -5.97
N GLU A 864 3.79 15.58 -7.13
CA GLU A 864 3.75 17.03 -7.38
C GLU A 864 2.42 17.65 -6.95
N ALA A 865 1.30 17.10 -7.42
CA ALA A 865 -0.03 17.57 -7.05
C ALA A 865 -0.96 16.44 -6.59
N ALA A 866 -1.92 16.80 -5.73
CA ALA A 866 -3.03 15.93 -5.33
C ALA A 866 -4.33 16.72 -5.18
N SER A 867 -5.45 16.17 -5.65
CA SER A 867 -6.77 16.79 -5.54
C SER A 867 -7.87 15.75 -5.35
N PHE A 868 -8.92 16.13 -4.61
CA PHE A 868 -10.14 15.33 -4.51
C PHE A 868 -10.99 15.44 -5.78
N SER A 869 -11.82 14.42 -6.02
CA SER A 869 -12.97 14.51 -6.93
C SER A 869 -14.07 15.41 -6.35
N PRO A 870 -14.99 15.94 -7.17
CA PRO A 870 -16.06 16.84 -6.71
C PRO A 870 -17.01 16.24 -5.66
N ASP A 871 -17.19 14.92 -5.66
CA ASP A 871 -17.95 14.16 -4.67
C ASP A 871 -17.11 13.78 -3.43
N GLY A 872 -15.81 14.06 -3.44
CA GLY A 872 -14.86 13.71 -2.38
C GLY A 872 -14.56 12.22 -2.24
N THR A 873 -15.07 11.35 -3.11
CA THR A 873 -14.91 9.88 -2.98
C THR A 873 -13.57 9.37 -3.50
N ARG A 874 -12.92 10.14 -4.38
CA ARG A 874 -11.66 9.80 -5.03
C ARG A 874 -10.63 10.90 -4.88
N VAL A 875 -9.36 10.53 -5.02
CA VAL A 875 -8.22 11.45 -5.11
C VAL A 875 -7.47 11.15 -6.39
N VAL A 876 -7.02 12.19 -7.10
CA VAL A 876 -6.03 12.09 -8.17
C VAL A 876 -4.69 12.60 -7.65
N THR A 877 -3.61 11.89 -7.94
CA THR A 877 -2.23 12.31 -7.67
C THR A 877 -1.43 12.33 -8.97
N THR A 878 -0.40 13.18 -9.02
CA THR A 878 0.51 13.33 -10.17
C THR A 878 1.94 13.29 -9.68
N SER A 879 2.86 12.78 -10.51
CA SER A 879 4.23 12.53 -10.07
C SER A 879 5.24 12.70 -11.21
N ARG A 880 6.50 12.98 -10.82
CA ARG A 880 7.67 12.89 -11.69
C ARG A 880 7.93 11.49 -12.25
N ASP A 881 7.26 10.46 -11.71
CA ASP A 881 7.30 9.10 -12.25
C ASP A 881 6.55 8.92 -13.58
N LYS A 882 6.07 10.02 -14.17
CA LYS A 882 5.37 10.09 -15.46
C LYS A 882 3.97 9.50 -15.42
N THR A 883 3.44 9.26 -14.23
CA THR A 883 2.09 8.74 -14.04
C THR A 883 1.24 9.68 -13.21
N ALA A 884 -0.06 9.62 -13.47
CA ALA A 884 -1.07 10.09 -12.53
C ALA A 884 -1.83 8.88 -11.99
N ARG A 885 -2.30 8.93 -10.75
CA ARG A 885 -3.00 7.81 -10.12
C ARG A 885 -4.30 8.28 -9.49
N ILE A 886 -5.33 7.44 -9.58
CA ILE A 886 -6.63 7.67 -8.98
C ILE A 886 -6.79 6.69 -7.83
N TRP A 887 -7.20 7.19 -6.68
CA TRP A 887 -7.29 6.48 -5.42
C TRP A 887 -8.69 6.58 -4.83
N ASN A 888 -9.06 5.57 -4.07
CA ASN A 888 -10.23 5.67 -3.21
C ASN A 888 -9.88 6.53 -1.99
N ALA A 889 -10.63 7.61 -1.77
CA ALA A 889 -10.33 8.58 -0.73
C ALA A 889 -10.64 8.10 0.70
N ALA A 890 -11.41 7.02 0.86
CA ALA A 890 -11.75 6.43 2.15
C ALA A 890 -10.77 5.32 2.55
N THR A 891 -10.39 4.46 1.61
CA THR A 891 -9.54 3.29 1.88
C THR A 891 -8.07 3.50 1.56
N GLY A 892 -7.75 4.52 0.75
CA GLY A 892 -6.40 4.75 0.23
C GLY A 892 -5.95 3.75 -0.83
N GLN A 893 -6.83 2.86 -1.28
CA GLN A 893 -6.49 1.84 -2.28
C GLN A 893 -6.35 2.46 -3.69
N PRO A 894 -5.37 2.04 -4.49
CA PRO A 894 -5.24 2.45 -5.89
C PRO A 894 -6.43 1.92 -6.71
N ILE A 895 -7.14 2.81 -7.45
CA ILE A 895 -8.26 2.47 -8.37
C ILE A 895 -7.75 2.32 -9.81
N ALA A 896 -7.00 3.30 -10.30
CA ALA A 896 -6.49 3.33 -11.66
C ALA A 896 -5.14 4.04 -11.71
N THR A 897 -4.26 3.59 -12.60
CA THR A 897 -3.00 4.27 -12.93
C THR A 897 -3.07 4.78 -14.36
N LEU A 898 -2.95 6.09 -14.53
CA LEU A 898 -2.99 6.80 -15.80
C LEU A 898 -1.59 6.75 -16.43
N ILE A 899 -1.35 5.73 -17.26
CA ILE A 899 -0.07 5.48 -17.91
C ILE A 899 -0.12 6.04 -19.33
N GLY A 900 0.93 6.77 -19.72
CA GLY A 900 1.13 7.16 -21.12
C GLY A 900 1.98 8.41 -21.34
N HIS A 901 2.12 9.28 -20.34
CA HIS A 901 3.02 10.44 -20.42
C HIS A 901 4.48 10.00 -20.54
N THR A 902 5.27 10.74 -21.31
CA THR A 902 6.69 10.41 -21.52
C THR A 902 7.62 11.17 -20.58
N ASP A 903 7.09 12.12 -19.82
CA ASP A 903 7.81 12.93 -18.84
C ASP A 903 6.94 13.25 -17.61
N GLY A 904 7.48 14.00 -16.65
CA GLY A 904 6.83 14.35 -15.38
C GLY A 904 5.41 14.91 -15.56
N VAL A 905 4.49 14.54 -14.65
CA VAL A 905 3.12 15.06 -14.62
C VAL A 905 3.02 16.10 -13.52
N GLU A 906 2.74 17.34 -13.90
CA GLU A 906 2.78 18.52 -13.03
C GLU A 906 1.44 18.80 -12.33
N ALA A 907 0.34 18.62 -13.05
CA ALA A 907 -1.00 18.94 -12.54
C ALA A 907 -2.06 17.96 -13.06
N ALA A 908 -3.09 17.75 -12.25
CA ALA A 908 -4.30 17.06 -12.67
C ALA A 908 -5.55 17.65 -12.01
N SER A 909 -6.67 17.60 -12.73
CA SER A 909 -7.98 18.02 -12.24
C SER A 909 -9.06 17.03 -12.68
N PHE A 910 -10.02 16.76 -11.81
CA PHE A 910 -11.25 16.08 -12.21
C PHE A 910 -12.15 17.01 -13.02
N SER A 911 -12.97 16.43 -13.89
CA SER A 911 -14.13 17.12 -14.47
C SER A 911 -15.20 17.37 -13.39
N PRO A 912 -16.11 18.35 -13.58
CA PRO A 912 -17.14 18.69 -12.59
C PRO A 912 -18.08 17.54 -12.21
N ASP A 913 -18.33 16.61 -13.14
CA ASP A 913 -19.10 15.38 -12.91
C ASP A 913 -18.26 14.24 -12.30
N GLY A 914 -16.95 14.44 -12.12
CA GLY A 914 -15.99 13.46 -11.62
C GLY A 914 -15.72 12.29 -12.57
N THR A 915 -16.30 12.24 -13.77
CA THR A 915 -16.18 11.07 -14.66
C THR A 915 -14.84 11.05 -15.41
N ARG A 916 -14.15 12.19 -15.51
CA ARG A 916 -12.92 12.36 -16.26
C ARG A 916 -11.85 13.06 -15.43
N VAL A 917 -10.60 12.89 -15.84
CA VAL A 917 -9.42 13.60 -15.32
C VAL A 917 -8.70 14.25 -16.49
N VAL A 918 -8.21 15.47 -16.31
CA VAL A 918 -7.24 16.09 -17.22
C VAL A 918 -5.88 16.17 -16.54
N THR A 919 -4.81 15.83 -17.25
CA THR A 919 -3.43 15.93 -16.78
C THR A 919 -2.63 16.90 -17.65
N ALA A 920 -1.67 17.61 -17.05
CA ALA A 920 -0.67 18.45 -17.72
C ALA A 920 0.73 17.91 -17.41
N SER A 921 1.61 17.87 -18.42
CA SER A 921 2.91 17.23 -18.32
C SER A 921 4.03 18.03 -18.99
N GLU A 922 5.24 17.80 -18.49
CA GLU A 922 6.50 18.23 -19.08
C GLU A 922 6.71 17.67 -20.51
N ASP A 923 6.00 16.60 -20.89
CA ASP A 923 6.03 16.04 -22.23
C ASP A 923 5.34 16.90 -23.31
N ARG A 924 4.94 18.13 -22.95
CA ARG A 924 4.28 19.13 -23.81
C ARG A 924 2.87 18.75 -24.23
N THR A 925 2.29 17.73 -23.59
CA THR A 925 0.93 17.29 -23.84
C THR A 925 0.05 17.49 -22.60
N SER A 926 -1.24 17.67 -22.84
CA SER A 926 -2.25 17.40 -21.83
C SER A 926 -3.10 16.21 -22.25
N ARG A 927 -3.62 15.45 -21.31
CA ARG A 927 -4.43 14.26 -21.63
C ARG A 927 -5.71 14.24 -20.83
N ILE A 928 -6.79 13.83 -21.49
CA ILE A 928 -8.08 13.60 -20.84
C ILE A 928 -8.22 12.09 -20.67
N TRP A 929 -8.62 11.67 -19.47
CA TRP A 929 -8.71 10.27 -19.06
C TRP A 929 -10.11 9.96 -18.53
N ASN A 930 -10.51 8.71 -18.67
CA ASN A 930 -11.66 8.17 -17.95
C ASN A 930 -11.25 7.89 -16.49
N ALA A 931 -11.96 8.50 -15.54
CA ALA A 931 -11.59 8.44 -14.13
C ALA A 931 -11.91 7.08 -13.45
N ALA A 932 -12.69 6.22 -14.09
CA ALA A 932 -13.02 4.88 -13.59
C ALA A 932 -12.09 3.80 -14.16
N THR A 933 -11.80 3.86 -15.47
CA THR A 933 -10.99 2.83 -16.15
C THR A 933 -9.51 3.19 -16.24
N GLY A 934 -9.18 4.47 -16.10
CA GLY A 934 -7.82 4.99 -16.30
C GLY A 934 -7.37 5.09 -17.75
N GLN A 935 -8.27 4.88 -18.71
CA GLN A 935 -7.96 4.92 -20.14
C GLN A 935 -7.92 6.36 -20.67
N THR A 936 -7.02 6.65 -21.61
CA THR A 936 -6.94 7.94 -22.30
C THR A 936 -8.13 8.12 -23.25
N ILE A 937 -8.86 9.22 -23.11
CA ILE A 937 -9.96 9.65 -24.00
C ILE A 937 -9.41 10.54 -25.13
N ALA A 938 -8.52 11.49 -24.79
CA ALA A 938 -7.95 12.41 -25.75
C ALA A 938 -6.53 12.83 -25.34
N ILE A 939 -5.68 13.05 -26.34
CA ILE A 939 -4.35 13.65 -26.17
C ILE A 939 -4.39 15.02 -26.82
N LEU A 940 -4.22 16.06 -26.00
CA LEU A 940 -4.19 17.46 -26.38
C LEU A 940 -2.75 17.82 -26.72
N THR A 941 -2.40 17.74 -28.01
CA THR A 941 -1.09 18.11 -28.53
C THR A 941 -1.14 19.48 -29.20
N GLY A 942 -0.01 20.19 -29.24
CA GLY A 942 0.09 21.46 -29.94
C GLY A 942 0.98 22.49 -29.25
N HIS A 943 1.12 22.39 -27.92
CA HIS A 943 2.09 23.18 -27.17
C HIS A 943 3.53 22.84 -27.58
N THR A 944 4.40 23.86 -27.64
CA THR A 944 5.80 23.68 -28.05
C THR A 944 6.77 23.57 -26.88
N ALA A 945 6.28 23.74 -25.65
CA ALA A 945 7.01 23.60 -24.41
C ALA A 945 6.14 22.91 -23.35
N GLU A 946 6.68 22.71 -22.15
CA GLU A 946 6.02 22.05 -21.02
C GLU A 946 4.66 22.67 -20.71
N VAL A 947 3.69 21.83 -20.33
CA VAL A 947 2.35 22.29 -19.93
C VAL A 947 2.30 22.34 -18.41
N SER A 948 2.15 23.54 -17.85
CA SER A 948 2.21 23.81 -16.41
C SER A 948 0.87 23.59 -15.70
N ALA A 949 -0.24 23.84 -16.38
CA ALA A 949 -1.58 23.69 -15.79
C ALA A 949 -2.62 23.25 -16.83
N ALA A 950 -3.58 22.46 -16.38
CA ALA A 950 -4.78 22.12 -17.13
C ALA A 950 -6.02 22.09 -16.22
N SER A 951 -7.15 22.62 -16.69
CA SER A 951 -8.40 22.67 -15.92
C SER A 951 -9.63 22.58 -16.82
N PHE A 952 -10.70 21.95 -16.33
CA PHE A 952 -11.98 21.90 -17.02
C PHE A 952 -12.78 23.20 -16.83
N SER A 953 -13.62 23.52 -17.82
CA SER A 953 -14.69 24.49 -17.63
C SER A 953 -15.73 23.98 -16.63
N PRO A 954 -16.52 24.86 -15.97
CA PRO A 954 -17.52 24.48 -14.98
C PRO A 954 -18.62 23.53 -15.49
N ASP A 955 -18.90 23.56 -16.79
CA ASP A 955 -19.83 22.66 -17.48
C ASP A 955 -19.17 21.34 -17.95
N GLY A 956 -17.85 21.20 -17.78
CA GLY A 956 -17.07 20.05 -18.22
C GLY A 956 -16.95 19.89 -19.75
N THR A 957 -17.39 20.88 -20.54
CA THR A 957 -17.40 20.79 -22.00
C THR A 957 -16.10 21.24 -22.64
N ARG A 958 -15.25 21.99 -21.93
CA ARG A 958 -13.98 22.53 -22.40
C ARG A 958 -12.86 22.30 -21.40
N VAL A 959 -11.63 22.35 -21.89
CA VAL A 959 -10.40 22.36 -21.08
C VAL A 959 -9.58 23.59 -21.46
N VAL A 960 -8.92 24.21 -20.48
CA VAL A 960 -7.89 25.22 -20.70
C VAL A 960 -6.54 24.66 -20.28
N THR A 961 -5.52 24.87 -21.09
CA THR A 961 -4.12 24.51 -20.79
C THR A 961 -3.24 25.75 -20.81
N ALA A 962 -2.27 25.82 -19.90
CA ALA A 962 -1.24 26.86 -19.83
C ALA A 962 0.14 26.24 -20.07
N SER A 963 1.00 26.91 -20.83
CA SER A 963 2.32 26.38 -21.18
C SER A 963 3.42 27.43 -21.10
N LEU A 964 4.64 26.92 -20.91
CA LEU A 964 5.86 27.70 -21.01
C LEU A 964 6.15 28.19 -22.44
N ASP A 965 5.34 27.82 -23.44
CA ASP A 965 5.41 28.36 -24.81
C ASP A 965 4.78 29.75 -24.97
N ASN A 966 4.45 30.40 -23.85
CA ASN A 966 3.82 31.71 -23.75
C ASN A 966 2.34 31.73 -24.19
N THR A 967 1.72 30.57 -24.41
CA THR A 967 0.32 30.47 -24.81
C THR A 967 -0.53 29.74 -23.77
N ALA A 968 -1.81 30.08 -23.75
CA ALA A 968 -2.84 29.22 -23.19
C ALA A 968 -3.77 28.77 -24.32
N ARG A 969 -4.30 27.55 -24.26
CA ARG A 969 -5.18 26.98 -25.29
C ARG A 969 -6.47 26.50 -24.69
N ILE A 970 -7.56 26.64 -25.43
CA ILE A 970 -8.88 26.14 -25.06
C ILE A 970 -9.23 25.00 -26.01
N TRP A 971 -9.66 23.88 -25.43
CA TRP A 971 -9.97 22.63 -26.11
C TRP A 971 -11.40 22.23 -25.84
N SER A 972 -12.03 21.53 -26.78
CA SER A 972 -13.28 20.82 -26.54
C SER A 972 -12.99 19.55 -25.75
N ALA A 973 -13.80 19.30 -24.73
CA ALA A 973 -13.72 18.10 -23.90
C ALA A 973 -14.95 17.21 -24.08
N ALA A 974 -15.98 17.66 -24.82
CA ALA A 974 -17.23 16.95 -24.97
C ALA A 974 -17.01 15.59 -25.68
N PRO A 975 -17.28 14.44 -25.02
CA PRO A 975 -17.04 13.12 -25.58
C PRO A 975 -17.77 12.92 -26.90
N GLU A 976 -19.05 13.32 -26.99
CA GLU A 976 -19.87 13.20 -28.20
C GLU A 976 -19.38 14.09 -29.35
N TYR A 977 -18.83 15.27 -29.05
CA TYR A 977 -18.25 16.15 -30.06
C TYR A 977 -16.93 15.59 -30.57
N VAL A 978 -16.04 15.15 -29.67
CA VAL A 978 -14.75 14.56 -30.02
C VAL A 978 -14.97 13.23 -30.75
N GLN A 979 -15.78 12.32 -30.19
CA GLN A 979 -16.14 11.05 -30.80
C GLN A 979 -16.94 11.25 -32.08
N GLY A 980 -17.84 12.23 -32.15
CA GLY A 980 -18.61 12.57 -33.33
C GLY A 980 -17.78 13.17 -34.46
N LEU A 981 -16.80 14.03 -34.15
CA LEU A 981 -15.83 14.54 -35.12
C LEU A 981 -14.95 13.43 -35.68
N ILE A 982 -14.51 12.51 -34.82
CA ILE A 982 -13.74 11.35 -35.27
C ILE A 982 -14.65 10.44 -36.11
N ARG A 983 -15.81 10.00 -35.61
CA ARG A 983 -16.80 9.17 -36.34
C ARG A 983 -17.22 9.77 -37.68
N ALA A 984 -17.51 11.07 -37.75
CA ALA A 984 -17.93 11.75 -38.99
C ALA A 984 -16.80 11.92 -40.02
N ARG A 985 -15.54 11.81 -39.58
CA ARG A 985 -14.34 11.95 -40.41
C ARG A 985 -13.58 10.63 -40.65
N THR A 986 -13.88 9.54 -39.95
CA THR A 986 -13.20 8.25 -40.08
C THR A 986 -14.07 7.17 -40.71
N ALA A 987 -13.97 7.02 -42.04
CA ALA A 987 -14.29 5.76 -42.73
C ALA A 987 -13.13 4.73 -42.64
N LEU A 988 -12.03 5.11 -41.95
CA LEU A 988 -10.77 4.37 -41.84
C LEU A 988 -10.89 2.97 -41.23
N CYS A 989 -9.95 2.09 -41.61
CA CYS A 989 -9.77 0.76 -41.04
C CYS A 989 -9.07 0.82 -39.66
N LEU A 990 -9.65 1.56 -38.71
CA LEU A 990 -9.15 1.61 -37.34
C LEU A 990 -9.39 0.26 -36.66
N PRO A 991 -8.39 -0.28 -35.91
CA PRO A 991 -8.54 -1.55 -35.20
C PRO A 991 -9.72 -1.53 -34.23
N VAL A 992 -10.43 -2.65 -34.10
CA VAL A 992 -11.58 -2.81 -33.18
C VAL A 992 -11.29 -2.29 -31.76
N PRO A 993 -10.14 -2.59 -31.12
CA PRO A 993 -9.83 -2.04 -29.80
C PRO A 993 -9.75 -0.51 -29.78
N PHE A 994 -9.21 0.12 -30.83
CA PHE A 994 -9.10 1.57 -30.92
C PHE A 994 -10.48 2.23 -31.05
N ARG A 995 -11.37 1.65 -31.88
CA ARG A 995 -12.73 2.17 -32.05
C ARG A 995 -13.57 2.03 -30.79
N ARG A 996 -13.47 0.89 -30.12
CA ARG A 996 -14.17 0.69 -28.84
C ARG A 996 -13.69 1.65 -27.75
N ASN A 997 -12.37 1.78 -27.62
CA ASN A 997 -11.78 2.54 -26.51
C ASN A 997 -11.82 4.05 -26.73
N THR A 998 -11.68 4.50 -27.99
CA THR A 998 -11.59 5.94 -28.33
C THR A 998 -12.92 6.49 -28.85
N LEU A 999 -13.64 5.72 -29.66
CA LEU A 999 -14.90 6.14 -30.28
C LEU A 999 -16.13 5.73 -29.49
N GLY A 1000 -15.99 4.91 -28.44
CA GLY A 1000 -17.11 4.41 -27.64
C GLY A 1000 -18.07 3.52 -28.45
N GLU A 1001 -17.59 2.92 -29.53
CA GLU A 1001 -18.35 1.92 -30.30
C GLU A 1001 -18.48 0.62 -29.50
N ASP A 1002 -19.61 -0.07 -29.61
CA ASP A 1002 -19.74 -1.40 -29.02
C ASP A 1002 -18.91 -2.44 -29.83
N GLN A 1003 -18.68 -3.64 -29.26
CA GLN A 1003 -17.86 -4.67 -29.92
C GLN A 1003 -18.39 -5.04 -31.32
N ARG A 1004 -19.71 -5.16 -31.47
CA ARG A 1004 -20.34 -5.56 -32.74
C ARG A 1004 -20.34 -4.43 -33.75
N GLU A 1005 -20.46 -3.20 -33.29
CA GLU A 1005 -20.38 -1.99 -34.09
C GLU A 1005 -18.96 -1.82 -34.64
N ALA A 1006 -17.93 -1.90 -33.78
CA ALA A 1006 -16.53 -1.80 -34.18
C ALA A 1006 -16.09 -2.90 -35.16
N GLU A 1007 -16.51 -4.15 -34.94
CA GLU A 1007 -16.20 -5.28 -35.84
C GLU A 1007 -16.88 -5.12 -37.21
N ARG A 1008 -18.13 -4.64 -37.25
CA ARG A 1008 -18.83 -4.35 -38.51
C ARG A 1008 -18.12 -3.25 -39.29
N HIS A 1009 -17.63 -2.24 -38.59
CA HIS A 1009 -16.98 -1.08 -39.16
C HIS A 1009 -15.63 -1.44 -39.79
N GLU A 1010 -14.82 -2.22 -39.07
CA GLU A 1010 -13.55 -2.76 -39.58
C GLU A 1010 -13.79 -3.62 -40.83
N LYS A 1011 -14.82 -4.47 -40.81
CA LYS A 1011 -15.20 -5.34 -41.94
C LYS A 1011 -15.68 -4.56 -43.17
N ALA A 1012 -16.51 -3.53 -42.98
CA ALA A 1012 -16.98 -2.66 -44.05
C ALA A 1012 -15.80 -1.91 -44.71
N CYS A 1013 -14.87 -1.39 -43.91
CA CYS A 1013 -13.65 -0.76 -44.43
C CYS A 1013 -12.79 -1.74 -45.24
N GLN A 1014 -12.48 -2.93 -44.69
CA GLN A 1014 -11.66 -3.94 -45.37
C GLN A 1014 -12.23 -4.37 -46.73
N ALA A 1015 -13.56 -4.37 -46.88
CA ALA A 1015 -14.23 -4.69 -48.14
C ALA A 1015 -14.11 -3.59 -49.21
N CYS A 1016 -14.05 -2.32 -48.82
CA CYS A 1016 -14.05 -1.17 -49.73
C CYS A 1016 -12.65 -0.62 -50.05
N MET A 1017 -11.66 -0.84 -49.19
CA MET A 1017 -10.28 -0.38 -49.38
C MET A 1017 -9.62 -0.80 -50.70
N PRO A 1018 -9.78 -2.04 -51.19
CA PRO A 1018 -9.21 -2.44 -52.49
C PRO A 1018 -9.77 -1.63 -53.67
N LYS A 1019 -11.03 -1.18 -53.61
CA LYS A 1019 -11.68 -0.37 -54.66
C LYS A 1019 -11.15 1.06 -54.68
N PHE A 1020 -10.86 1.62 -53.51
CA PHE A 1020 -10.23 2.94 -53.39
C PHE A 1020 -8.85 2.99 -54.04
N PHE A 1021 -7.99 2.01 -53.73
CA PHE A 1021 -6.66 1.93 -54.33
C PHE A 1021 -6.68 1.69 -55.84
N ALA A 1022 -7.70 1.01 -56.36
CA ALA A 1022 -7.88 0.84 -57.80
C ALA A 1022 -8.20 2.16 -58.51
N LEU A 1023 -8.99 3.04 -57.89
CA LEU A 1023 -9.36 4.37 -58.43
C LEU A 1023 -8.21 5.37 -58.42
N LEU A 1024 -7.28 5.25 -57.46
CA LEU A 1024 -6.09 6.08 -57.39
C LEU A 1024 -5.00 5.69 -58.41
N LYS A 1025 -5.13 4.53 -59.05
CA LYS A 1025 -4.12 4.00 -59.96
C LYS A 1025 -4.09 4.78 -61.28
N GLY A 1026 -3.10 5.66 -61.43
CA GLY A 1026 -2.88 6.45 -62.65
C GLY A 1026 -3.30 7.92 -62.55
N VAL A 1027 -3.71 8.40 -61.38
CA VAL A 1027 -4.04 9.81 -61.14
C VAL A 1027 -2.76 10.68 -61.15
N PRO A 1028 -2.68 11.75 -61.97
CA PRO A 1028 -1.52 12.65 -62.01
C PRO A 1028 -1.31 13.42 -60.69
N ARG A 1029 -0.05 13.74 -60.36
CA ARG A 1029 0.27 14.57 -59.19
C ARG A 1029 -0.30 15.98 -59.35
N GLY A 1030 -0.97 16.48 -58.32
CA GLY A 1030 -1.56 17.83 -58.29
C GLY A 1030 -3.04 17.90 -58.72
N ASP A 1031 -3.64 16.79 -59.18
CA ASP A 1031 -5.04 16.75 -59.56
C ASP A 1031 -5.94 16.46 -58.34
N ALA A 1032 -6.13 17.48 -57.50
CA ALA A 1032 -6.91 17.40 -56.28
C ALA A 1032 -8.34 16.88 -56.52
N GLN A 1033 -8.92 17.18 -57.68
CA GLN A 1033 -10.30 16.81 -58.01
C GLN A 1033 -10.45 15.30 -58.25
N ALA A 1034 -9.46 14.65 -58.85
CA ALA A 1034 -9.45 13.21 -59.05
C ALA A 1034 -9.30 12.46 -57.71
N TYR A 1035 -8.48 12.97 -56.79
CA TYR A 1035 -8.36 12.42 -55.43
C TYR A 1035 -9.65 12.55 -54.62
N ILE A 1036 -10.31 13.71 -54.67
CA ILE A 1036 -11.61 13.93 -54.04
C ILE A 1036 -12.67 12.98 -54.62
N THR A 1037 -12.64 12.75 -55.93
CA THR A 1037 -13.59 11.84 -56.60
C THR A 1037 -13.38 10.39 -56.16
N ALA A 1038 -12.13 9.92 -56.07
CA ALA A 1038 -11.80 8.59 -55.58
C ALA A 1038 -12.21 8.40 -54.10
N TRP A 1039 -12.01 9.42 -53.26
CA TRP A 1039 -12.40 9.38 -51.86
C TRP A 1039 -13.92 9.38 -51.68
N ARG A 1040 -14.66 10.18 -52.46
CA ARG A 1040 -16.15 10.15 -52.45
C ARG A 1040 -16.69 8.78 -52.86
N ALA A 1041 -16.08 8.13 -53.85
CA ALA A 1041 -16.46 6.78 -54.27
C ALA A 1041 -16.15 5.72 -53.19
N TYR A 1042 -15.04 5.85 -52.48
CA TYR A 1042 -14.73 5.02 -51.31
C TYR A 1042 -15.75 5.23 -50.18
N ARG A 1043 -16.07 6.48 -49.85
CA ARG A 1043 -17.06 6.81 -48.83
C ARG A 1043 -18.44 6.24 -49.17
N GLY A 1044 -18.87 6.35 -50.43
CA GLY A 1044 -20.11 5.71 -50.89
C GLY A 1044 -20.08 4.18 -50.76
N CYS A 1045 -18.97 3.52 -51.10
CA CYS A 1045 -18.82 2.08 -50.88
C CYS A 1045 -18.90 1.72 -49.39
N PHE A 1046 -18.23 2.49 -48.53
CA PHE A 1046 -18.22 2.26 -47.09
C PHE A 1046 -19.62 2.45 -46.50
N ASP A 1047 -20.32 3.52 -46.87
CA ASP A 1047 -21.69 3.82 -46.43
C ASP A 1047 -22.70 2.77 -46.93
N ASP A 1048 -22.47 2.14 -48.11
CA ASP A 1048 -23.29 1.03 -48.61
C ASP A 1048 -22.98 -0.33 -47.92
N ALA A 1049 -21.76 -0.49 -47.41
CA ALA A 1049 -21.30 -1.70 -46.74
C ALA A 1049 -21.57 -1.70 -45.22
N TRP A 1050 -21.74 -0.50 -44.65
CA TRP A 1050 -22.12 -0.22 -43.27
C TRP A 1050 -23.64 -0.33 -43.08
#